data_AF-A0AAD7FJ50-F1
#
_entry.id   AF-A0AAD7FJ50-F1
#
_cell.length_a   1.000
_cell.length_b   1.000
_cell.length_c   1.000
_cell.angle_alpha   90.00
_cell.angle_beta   90.00
_cell.angle_gamma   90.00
#
_symmetry.space_group_name_H-M   'P 1'
#
loop_
_entity.id
_entity.type
_entity.pdbx_description
1 polymer ?
#
loop_
_entity_poly.entity_id
_entity_poly.type
_entity_poly.pdbx_seq_one_letter_code
_entity_poly.pdbx_strand_id
1 'polypeptide(L)'
;MSTHRNHSNKHALPDNPVYLDFPRSDGDAALWPINTTRIVDEEGCVNFMHPVALDEPLAIKWRVGVGDALSSQLSGLDKKRPHVLTGWPDGYRMFDHHKGKQDSPRHDVYLFGSDSRCRFRSVPEFIPHAMWLMGDPNDPCKCKYCSKKPQREITSALGLRQSPSPSPSRAPVRPKTEKPPKKLSRLGERLNNPPKPVHASVQKTEVLQPQPSPHVQTKHVMLVERSNHLREAVRSLQSGAQPRWFRDGELVWVALPTEIMGPGGIAIQYWPSIIEEARMVKETTPIADSDSATPWVTRQYTTYRVLFLAISKTFTVPDTRVIPYQSHSAMRDILEMLANRPVDDWSDFTAEKRAAFDPCCDPPPSFISALTPFGTALQTASNFSTHWCLTDEWEARIPSPAAALRPAPPPSSIQSAIEMAGSHNANMGSISSGPGPAKSPFVSQTRFQGIWWGGERIWADDLVRLKIPRSCLAPSGAQHIFSPSGPGPKSRPLVSGGGVDDYGVGKRECRIAGQLFELADADWEDPNLPRDASAASSGTKHPDLPHPPTGYKFRSILAPGYETLDATIPVLLQHPLIRPYVNDIIPNQEVIQASSHLWALEGVYGGYKNAIDPQKYKGNREKMMTDAIDDAFTALRDHITHRRHLQDEPAEEMDVDA
;
A
#
# COMPACT_ATOMS: atom_id res chain seq x y z
N MET A 1 -15.67 6.43 28.83
CA MET A 1 -16.74 6.88 27.91
C MET A 1 -16.27 6.62 26.48
N SER A 2 -16.79 5.56 25.87
CA SER A 2 -16.25 4.98 24.63
C SER A 2 -16.74 5.74 23.40
N THR A 3 -15.83 6.08 22.50
CA THR A 3 -16.09 6.81 21.26
C THR A 3 -16.75 5.88 20.23
N HIS A 4 -18.07 5.82 20.23
CA HIS A 4 -18.86 5.19 19.17
C HIS A 4 -18.61 5.90 17.83
N ARG A 5 -18.44 5.14 16.75
CA ARG A 5 -18.78 5.61 15.40
C ARG A 5 -20.28 5.90 15.40
N ASN A 6 -20.65 7.11 15.83
CA ASN A 6 -21.99 7.63 15.69
C ASN A 6 -22.37 7.54 14.21
N HIS A 7 -23.29 6.64 13.87
CA HIS A 7 -24.14 6.81 12.69
C HIS A 7 -24.92 8.11 12.95
N SER A 8 -24.36 9.21 12.47
CA SER A 8 -24.57 10.55 12.98
C SER A 8 -26.02 11.00 13.02
N ASN A 9 -26.46 11.51 14.18
CA ASN A 9 -27.66 12.33 14.42
C ASN A 9 -27.65 13.68 13.65
N LYS A 10 -27.11 13.74 12.43
CA LYS A 10 -26.83 15.01 11.71
C LYS A 10 -27.28 15.02 10.25
N HIS A 11 -28.07 14.05 9.80
CA HIS A 11 -28.63 14.09 8.45
C HIS A 11 -30.07 14.59 8.51
N ALA A 12 -30.29 15.78 7.95
CA ALA A 12 -31.60 16.37 7.74
C ALA A 12 -31.88 16.44 6.23
N LEU A 13 -33.15 16.55 5.86
CA LEU A 13 -33.53 16.82 4.48
C LEU A 13 -32.97 18.19 4.05
N PRO A 14 -32.46 18.32 2.82
CA PRO A 14 -31.99 19.60 2.30
C PRO A 14 -33.18 20.56 2.06
N ASP A 15 -32.92 21.87 2.03
CA ASP A 15 -33.96 22.87 1.78
C ASP A 15 -34.53 22.75 0.36
N ASN A 16 -35.86 22.79 0.22
CA ASN A 16 -36.59 22.70 -1.06
C ASN A 16 -36.16 21.53 -1.98
N PRO A 17 -36.20 20.27 -1.51
CA PRO A 17 -35.80 19.14 -2.32
C PRO A 17 -36.78 18.88 -3.47
N VAL A 18 -36.29 18.27 -4.54
CA VAL A 18 -37.14 17.60 -5.53
C VAL A 18 -37.25 16.14 -5.10
N TYR A 19 -38.48 15.69 -4.86
CA TYR A 19 -38.75 14.31 -4.49
C TYR A 19 -38.80 13.42 -5.72
N LEU A 20 -38.18 12.24 -5.63
CA LEU A 20 -38.14 11.22 -6.67
C LEU A 20 -38.91 9.98 -6.22
N ASP A 21 -39.88 9.57 -7.04
CA ASP A 21 -40.64 8.33 -6.88
C ASP A 21 -40.16 7.28 -7.89
N PHE A 22 -40.11 6.02 -7.46
CA PHE A 22 -39.78 4.92 -8.36
C PHE A 22 -41.01 4.53 -9.20
N PRO A 23 -40.92 4.49 -10.54
CA PRO A 23 -42.06 4.12 -11.40
C PRO A 23 -42.34 2.61 -11.38
N ARG A 24 -41.40 1.80 -10.87
CA ARG A 24 -41.51 0.34 -10.76
C ARG A 24 -40.70 -0.17 -9.57
N SER A 25 -41.03 -1.39 -9.14
CA SER A 25 -40.28 -2.10 -8.12
C SER A 25 -40.15 -3.58 -8.46
N ASP A 26 -39.03 -4.18 -8.07
CA ASP A 26 -38.78 -5.62 -8.00
C ASP A 26 -38.84 -6.14 -6.54
N GLY A 27 -39.45 -5.36 -5.64
CA GLY A 27 -39.44 -5.63 -4.21
C GLY A 27 -40.51 -6.63 -3.75
N ASP A 28 -40.13 -7.53 -2.85
CA ASP A 28 -40.99 -8.48 -2.16
C ASP A 28 -40.80 -8.36 -0.63
N ALA A 29 -41.88 -8.02 0.07
CA ALA A 29 -41.89 -7.86 1.52
C ALA A 29 -41.65 -9.18 2.27
N ALA A 30 -41.91 -10.34 1.64
CA ALA A 30 -41.61 -11.64 2.23
C ALA A 30 -40.09 -11.88 2.41
N LEU A 31 -39.25 -11.10 1.75
CA LEU A 31 -37.78 -11.18 1.86
C LEU A 31 -37.22 -10.36 3.03
N TRP A 32 -38.07 -9.67 3.79
CA TRP A 32 -37.64 -8.94 4.97
C TRP A 32 -37.15 -9.89 6.08
N PRO A 33 -36.14 -9.47 6.86
CA PRO A 33 -35.71 -10.27 8.00
C PRO A 33 -36.84 -10.40 9.03
N ILE A 34 -36.99 -11.61 9.58
CA ILE A 34 -37.99 -11.91 10.62
C ILE A 34 -37.46 -11.69 12.05
N ASN A 35 -36.13 -11.60 12.23
CA ASN A 35 -35.50 -11.44 13.54
C ASN A 35 -35.50 -9.96 13.98
N THR A 36 -36.66 -9.32 14.03
CA THR A 36 -36.78 -7.88 14.32
C THR A 36 -36.90 -7.56 15.81
N THR A 37 -37.11 -8.57 16.64
CA THR A 37 -37.26 -8.42 18.09
C THR A 37 -35.91 -8.48 18.78
N ARG A 38 -35.63 -7.50 19.65
CA ARG A 38 -34.42 -7.51 20.50
C ARG A 38 -34.55 -8.59 21.56
N ILE A 39 -33.76 -9.65 21.42
CA ILE A 39 -33.60 -10.73 22.40
C ILE A 39 -32.14 -10.72 22.86
N VAL A 40 -31.95 -10.77 24.18
CA VAL A 40 -30.63 -10.91 24.80
C VAL A 40 -30.45 -12.40 25.11
N ASP A 41 -29.39 -13.01 24.61
CA ASP A 41 -29.07 -14.41 24.88
C ASP A 41 -28.43 -14.61 26.27
N GLU A 42 -28.19 -15.87 26.64
CA GLU A 42 -27.57 -16.26 27.92
C GLU A 42 -26.15 -15.69 28.09
N GLU A 43 -25.50 -15.28 27.00
CA GLU A 43 -24.16 -14.72 26.95
C GLU A 43 -24.17 -13.17 26.97
N GLY A 44 -25.34 -12.55 27.11
CA GLY A 44 -25.49 -11.09 27.13
C GLY A 44 -25.30 -10.43 25.76
N CYS A 45 -25.43 -11.19 24.67
CA CYS A 45 -25.35 -10.71 23.30
C CYS A 45 -26.74 -10.52 22.69
N VAL A 46 -26.82 -9.64 21.68
CA VAL A 46 -28.03 -9.37 20.89
C VAL A 46 -27.77 -9.67 19.41
N ASN A 47 -28.82 -10.09 18.70
CA ASN A 47 -28.79 -10.33 17.26
C ASN A 47 -30.17 -10.06 16.62
N PHE A 48 -30.47 -8.80 16.33
CA PHE A 48 -31.78 -8.41 15.78
C PHE A 48 -31.68 -7.32 14.70
N MET A 49 -32.72 -7.23 13.87
CA MET A 49 -32.84 -6.28 12.78
C MET A 49 -33.83 -5.17 13.14
N HIS A 50 -33.34 -3.99 13.47
CA HIS A 50 -34.20 -2.84 13.78
C HIS A 50 -34.71 -2.20 12.48
N PRO A 51 -36.02 -2.12 12.22
CA PRO A 51 -36.54 -1.41 11.04
C PRO A 51 -36.28 0.09 11.19
N VAL A 52 -35.75 0.72 10.13
CA VAL A 52 -35.40 2.15 10.12
C VAL A 52 -36.51 2.94 9.42
N ALA A 53 -37.11 3.91 10.11
CA ALA A 53 -38.14 4.77 9.55
C ALA A 53 -37.56 5.81 8.56
N LEU A 54 -38.39 6.33 7.64
CA LEU A 54 -37.94 7.20 6.55
C LEU A 54 -37.42 8.57 7.02
N ASP A 55 -37.86 9.02 8.19
CA ASP A 55 -37.52 10.27 8.87
C ASP A 55 -36.27 10.14 9.76
N GLU A 56 -35.76 8.93 9.97
CA GLU A 56 -34.52 8.75 10.71
C GLU A 56 -33.29 9.26 9.91
N PRO A 57 -32.27 9.84 10.57
CA PRO A 57 -31.08 10.36 9.91
C PRO A 57 -30.39 9.36 8.98
N LEU A 58 -30.41 8.07 9.33
CA LEU A 58 -29.81 7.01 8.53
C LEU A 58 -30.56 6.80 7.20
N ALA A 59 -31.89 6.76 7.22
CA ALA A 59 -32.71 6.67 6.02
C ALA A 59 -32.58 7.93 5.17
N ILE A 60 -32.61 9.11 5.79
CA ILE A 60 -32.41 10.41 5.11
C ILE A 60 -31.07 10.41 4.36
N LYS A 61 -29.97 9.99 5.00
CA LYS A 61 -28.65 9.91 4.37
C LYS A 61 -28.68 9.09 3.08
N TRP A 62 -29.32 7.94 3.11
CA TRP A 62 -29.43 7.07 1.93
C TRP A 62 -30.35 7.65 0.86
N ARG A 63 -31.51 8.19 1.24
CA ARG A 63 -32.46 8.82 0.32
C ARG A 63 -31.86 10.00 -0.43
N VAL A 64 -31.10 10.84 0.26
CA VAL A 64 -30.36 11.97 -0.33
C VAL A 64 -29.23 11.45 -1.22
N GLY A 65 -28.41 10.50 -0.73
CA GLY A 65 -27.27 9.99 -1.50
C GLY A 65 -27.66 9.27 -2.79
N VAL A 66 -28.79 8.54 -2.80
CA VAL A 66 -29.31 7.92 -4.02
C VAL A 66 -29.95 8.97 -4.93
N GLY A 67 -30.75 9.91 -4.39
CA GLY A 67 -31.37 10.97 -5.19
C GLY A 67 -30.36 11.85 -5.91
N ASP A 68 -29.28 12.25 -5.23
CA ASP A 68 -28.17 13.01 -5.80
C ASP A 68 -27.51 12.26 -6.97
N ALA A 69 -27.23 10.97 -6.79
CA ALA A 69 -26.66 10.13 -7.84
C ALA A 69 -27.60 9.96 -9.05
N LEU A 70 -28.90 9.77 -8.82
CA LEU A 70 -29.90 9.68 -9.89
C LEU A 70 -29.98 10.99 -10.69
N SER A 71 -29.98 12.14 -10.02
CA SER A 71 -29.99 13.46 -10.68
C SER A 71 -28.77 13.70 -11.57
N SER A 72 -27.63 13.15 -11.20
CA SER A 72 -26.38 13.27 -11.96
C SER A 72 -26.37 12.39 -13.21
N GLN A 73 -27.00 11.21 -13.14
CA GLN A 73 -26.88 10.14 -14.14
C GLN A 73 -28.07 10.02 -15.09
N LEU A 74 -29.27 10.42 -14.68
CA LEU A 74 -30.47 10.37 -15.53
C LEU A 74 -30.67 11.69 -16.27
N SER A 75 -31.04 11.60 -17.54
CA SER A 75 -31.37 12.76 -18.36
C SER A 75 -32.78 13.27 -18.03
N GLY A 76 -32.97 14.59 -17.96
CA GLY A 76 -34.28 15.22 -17.70
C GLY A 76 -34.54 15.67 -16.26
N LEU A 77 -33.60 15.43 -15.32
CA LEU A 77 -33.68 15.94 -13.94
C LEU A 77 -32.94 17.29 -13.77
N ASP A 78 -33.48 18.16 -12.93
CA ASP A 78 -32.91 19.50 -12.68
C ASP A 78 -31.67 19.43 -11.79
N LYS A 79 -30.49 19.44 -12.39
CA LYS A 79 -29.20 19.33 -11.68
C LYS A 79 -28.89 20.47 -10.70
N LYS A 80 -29.71 21.54 -10.64
CA LYS A 80 -29.50 22.68 -9.73
C LYS A 80 -30.17 22.50 -8.37
N ARG A 81 -31.12 21.57 -8.24
CA ARG A 81 -31.85 21.34 -6.98
C ARG A 81 -31.45 20.00 -6.35
N PRO A 82 -31.40 19.90 -5.01
CA PRO A 82 -31.11 18.65 -4.34
C PRO A 82 -32.27 17.66 -4.56
N HIS A 83 -31.93 16.44 -4.97
CA HIS A 83 -32.89 15.37 -5.21
C HIS A 83 -32.90 14.38 -4.05
N VAL A 84 -34.08 13.96 -3.62
CA VAL A 84 -34.26 13.03 -2.50
C VAL A 84 -35.32 12.00 -2.87
N LEU A 85 -35.08 10.73 -2.58
CA LEU A 85 -36.13 9.71 -2.75
C LEU A 85 -37.33 9.99 -1.84
N THR A 86 -38.56 9.93 -2.34
CA THR A 86 -39.79 10.03 -1.51
C THR A 86 -39.82 8.90 -0.48
N GLY A 87 -39.54 7.68 -0.93
CA GLY A 87 -39.45 6.47 -0.12
C GLY A 87 -38.58 5.41 -0.79
N TRP A 88 -38.59 4.20 -0.25
CA TRP A 88 -38.00 3.03 -0.92
C TRP A 88 -38.95 2.54 -2.02
N PRO A 89 -38.47 1.81 -3.05
CA PRO A 89 -39.35 1.13 -3.99
C PRO A 89 -40.33 0.18 -3.26
N ASP A 90 -41.51 -0.07 -3.83
CA ASP A 90 -42.52 -0.93 -3.20
C ASP A 90 -41.95 -2.30 -2.84
N GLY A 91 -42.21 -2.79 -1.62
CA GLY A 91 -41.64 -4.05 -1.12
C GLY A 91 -40.21 -3.95 -0.56
N TYR A 92 -39.56 -2.78 -0.59
CA TYR A 92 -38.28 -2.55 0.07
C TYR A 92 -38.41 -1.97 1.48
N ARG A 93 -37.45 -2.30 2.35
CA ARG A 93 -37.35 -1.74 3.71
C ARG A 93 -35.90 -1.72 4.21
N MET A 94 -35.54 -0.65 4.92
CA MET A 94 -34.22 -0.49 5.54
C MET A 94 -34.22 -1.05 6.97
N PHE A 95 -33.13 -1.72 7.34
CA PHE A 95 -32.89 -2.26 8.66
C PHE A 95 -31.47 -1.92 9.15
N ASP A 96 -31.34 -1.69 10.44
CA ASP A 96 -30.07 -1.63 11.16
C ASP A 96 -29.89 -2.93 11.95
N HIS A 97 -28.85 -3.70 11.62
CA HIS A 97 -28.55 -4.98 12.25
C HIS A 97 -27.69 -4.75 13.50
N HIS A 98 -28.24 -5.08 14.66
CA HIS A 98 -27.56 -5.01 15.94
C HIS A 98 -27.01 -6.40 16.27
N LYS A 99 -25.69 -6.54 16.35
CA LYS A 99 -25.01 -7.82 16.63
C LYS A 99 -23.86 -7.68 17.65
N GLY A 100 -23.83 -8.54 18.66
CA GLY A 100 -22.74 -8.61 19.66
C GLY A 100 -23.22 -8.22 21.06
N LYS A 101 -22.30 -7.79 21.93
CA LYS A 101 -22.61 -7.46 23.34
C LYS A 101 -23.73 -6.41 23.43
N GLN A 102 -24.72 -6.64 24.30
CA GLN A 102 -25.93 -5.81 24.38
C GLN A 102 -25.69 -4.33 24.68
N ASP A 103 -24.60 -4.02 25.39
CA ASP A 103 -24.24 -2.65 25.79
C ASP A 103 -23.53 -1.88 24.66
N SER A 104 -22.97 -2.60 23.69
CA SER A 104 -22.21 -2.02 22.59
C SER A 104 -22.33 -2.91 21.34
N PRO A 105 -23.55 -3.13 20.81
CA PRO A 105 -23.71 -3.96 19.63
C PRO A 105 -23.06 -3.29 18.43
N ARG A 106 -22.51 -4.11 17.53
CA ARG A 106 -22.12 -3.65 16.20
C ARG A 106 -23.39 -3.35 15.40
N HIS A 107 -23.35 -2.25 14.64
CA HIS A 107 -24.43 -1.80 13.75
C HIS A 107 -24.02 -2.02 12.29
N ASP A 108 -24.81 -2.77 11.53
CA ASP A 108 -24.65 -2.92 10.08
C ASP A 108 -25.97 -2.61 9.35
N VAL A 109 -25.93 -1.68 8.39
CA VAL A 109 -27.14 -1.19 7.71
C VAL A 109 -27.41 -1.95 6.43
N TYR A 110 -28.68 -2.30 6.20
CA TYR A 110 -29.12 -3.04 5.02
C TYR A 110 -30.42 -2.50 4.45
N LEU A 111 -30.52 -2.43 3.13
CA LEU A 111 -31.76 -2.26 2.41
C LEU A 111 -32.17 -3.61 1.79
N PHE A 112 -33.30 -4.14 2.25
CA PHE A 112 -33.89 -5.42 1.80
C PHE A 112 -35.08 -5.16 0.87
N GLY A 113 -35.39 -6.12 0.01
CA GLY A 113 -36.61 -6.10 -0.82
C GLY A 113 -36.46 -6.79 -2.16
N SER A 114 -35.30 -6.67 -2.84
CA SER A 114 -35.14 -7.18 -4.22
C SER A 114 -35.40 -8.68 -4.35
N ASP A 115 -36.21 -9.07 -5.34
CA ASP A 115 -36.55 -10.44 -5.76
C ASP A 115 -35.33 -11.38 -5.92
N SER A 116 -34.17 -10.81 -6.25
CA SER A 116 -32.89 -11.48 -6.36
C SER A 116 -32.28 -11.90 -5.00
N ARG A 117 -33.06 -11.80 -3.90
CA ARG A 117 -32.66 -12.01 -2.49
C ARG A 117 -31.49 -11.14 -2.05
N CYS A 118 -31.39 -9.95 -2.64
CA CYS A 118 -30.27 -9.06 -2.44
C CYS A 118 -30.48 -8.14 -1.24
N ARG A 119 -29.41 -7.97 -0.47
CA ARG A 119 -29.34 -7.04 0.67
C ARG A 119 -28.27 -6.00 0.43
N PHE A 120 -28.66 -4.81 0.00
CA PHE A 120 -27.74 -3.72 -0.29
C PHE A 120 -27.15 -3.20 1.02
N ARG A 121 -25.82 -3.13 1.12
CA ARG A 121 -25.09 -2.77 2.36
C ARG A 121 -24.63 -1.31 2.38
N SER A 122 -24.75 -0.60 1.26
CA SER A 122 -24.39 0.81 1.15
C SER A 122 -25.12 1.49 -0.01
N VAL A 123 -25.16 2.83 0.04
CA VAL A 123 -25.74 3.67 -1.03
C VAL A 123 -25.15 3.33 -2.41
N PRO A 124 -23.81 3.24 -2.61
CA PRO A 124 -23.24 2.87 -3.90
C PRO A 124 -23.67 1.50 -4.42
N GLU A 125 -23.97 0.54 -3.54
CA GLU A 125 -24.46 -0.78 -3.98
C GLU A 125 -25.87 -0.69 -4.57
N PHE A 126 -26.71 0.21 -4.03
CA PHE A 126 -28.09 0.35 -4.45
C PHE A 126 -28.25 1.27 -5.67
N ILE A 127 -27.41 2.30 -5.84
CA ILE A 127 -27.52 3.27 -6.96
C ILE A 127 -27.72 2.62 -8.35
N PRO A 128 -26.93 1.61 -8.79
CA PRO A 128 -27.11 1.00 -10.11
C PRO A 128 -28.45 0.27 -10.25
N HIS A 129 -28.97 -0.26 -9.14
CA HIS A 129 -30.28 -0.92 -9.10
C HIS A 129 -31.40 0.12 -9.12
N ALA A 130 -31.25 1.20 -8.37
CA ALA A 130 -32.15 2.35 -8.39
C ALA A 130 -32.24 2.98 -9.79
N MET A 131 -31.11 3.14 -10.49
CA MET A 131 -31.08 3.64 -11.87
C MET A 131 -31.85 2.72 -12.81
N TRP A 132 -31.69 1.41 -12.66
CA TRP A 132 -32.46 0.43 -13.42
C TRP A 132 -33.95 0.61 -13.13
N LEU A 133 -34.38 0.60 -11.85
CA LEU A 133 -35.77 0.83 -11.45
C LEU A 133 -36.36 2.15 -11.97
N MET A 134 -35.56 3.19 -12.18
CA MET A 134 -36.03 4.47 -12.75
C MET A 134 -36.01 4.49 -14.30
N GLY A 135 -35.29 3.57 -14.94
CA GLY A 135 -35.06 3.53 -16.38
C GLY A 135 -35.92 2.49 -17.12
N ASP A 136 -35.52 2.19 -18.36
CA ASP A 136 -36.22 1.25 -19.25
C ASP A 136 -36.20 -0.18 -18.66
N PRO A 137 -37.34 -0.86 -18.52
CA PRO A 137 -37.39 -2.24 -18.04
C PRO A 137 -36.65 -3.26 -18.92
N ASN A 138 -36.42 -2.95 -20.20
CA ASN A 138 -35.70 -3.83 -21.13
C ASN A 138 -34.17 -3.78 -20.94
N ASP A 139 -33.65 -2.73 -20.30
CA ASP A 139 -32.23 -2.63 -20.01
C ASP A 139 -31.84 -3.62 -18.88
N PRO A 140 -30.73 -4.37 -19.00
CA PRO A 140 -30.29 -5.26 -17.93
C PRO A 140 -29.76 -4.47 -16.73
N CYS A 141 -30.15 -4.89 -15.52
CA CYS A 141 -29.66 -4.27 -14.29
C CYS A 141 -28.13 -4.46 -14.13
N LYS A 142 -27.43 -3.36 -13.80
CA LYS A 142 -25.97 -3.31 -13.67
C LYS A 142 -25.46 -3.38 -12.22
N CYS A 143 -26.35 -3.60 -11.25
CA CYS A 143 -25.94 -3.68 -9.84
C CYS A 143 -25.06 -4.91 -9.58
N LYS A 144 -24.29 -4.89 -8.48
CA LYS A 144 -23.33 -5.96 -8.13
C LYS A 144 -23.99 -7.33 -8.04
N TYR A 145 -25.27 -7.37 -7.72
CA TYR A 145 -25.99 -8.60 -7.50
C TYR A 145 -26.60 -9.17 -8.79
N CYS A 146 -27.31 -8.34 -9.57
CA CYS A 146 -27.89 -8.76 -10.85
C CYS A 146 -26.81 -9.07 -11.89
N SER A 147 -25.77 -8.24 -11.98
CA SER A 147 -24.68 -8.41 -12.96
C SER A 147 -23.55 -9.33 -12.49
N LYS A 148 -23.53 -9.72 -11.20
CA LYS A 148 -22.45 -10.49 -10.54
C LYS A 148 -21.06 -9.86 -10.69
N LYS A 149 -20.98 -8.55 -10.95
CA LYS A 149 -19.72 -7.79 -11.03
C LYS A 149 -19.30 -7.23 -9.67
N PRO A 150 -18.00 -7.06 -9.40
CA PRO A 150 -17.52 -6.41 -8.19
C PRO A 150 -18.02 -4.96 -8.06
N GLN A 151 -18.43 -4.56 -6.86
CA GLN A 151 -18.96 -3.21 -6.59
C GLN A 151 -18.01 -2.07 -7.02
N ARG A 152 -16.70 -2.30 -6.91
CA ARG A 152 -15.67 -1.33 -7.30
C ARG A 152 -15.68 -1.04 -8.81
N GLU A 153 -15.87 -2.06 -9.64
CA GLU A 153 -15.97 -1.89 -11.10
C GLU A 153 -17.19 -1.04 -11.46
N ILE A 154 -18.33 -1.35 -10.83
CA ILE A 154 -19.60 -0.64 -11.05
C ILE A 154 -19.50 0.82 -10.61
N THR A 155 -18.93 1.07 -9.42
CA THR A 155 -18.74 2.43 -8.90
C THR A 155 -17.82 3.25 -9.82
N SER A 156 -16.77 2.62 -10.37
CA SER A 156 -15.87 3.25 -11.33
C SER A 156 -16.56 3.56 -12.66
N ALA A 157 -17.37 2.63 -13.17
CA ALA A 157 -18.11 2.78 -14.42
C ALA A 157 -19.18 3.88 -14.34
N LEU A 158 -19.78 4.08 -13.18
CA LEU A 158 -20.80 5.11 -12.93
C LEU A 158 -20.20 6.47 -12.52
N GLY A 159 -18.87 6.58 -12.38
CA GLY A 159 -18.23 7.84 -11.99
C GLY A 159 -18.59 8.35 -10.59
N LEU A 160 -19.09 7.48 -9.70
CA LEU A 160 -19.58 7.82 -8.35
C LEU A 160 -18.47 8.10 -7.33
N ARG A 161 -17.28 8.55 -7.78
CA ARG A 161 -16.18 8.93 -6.89
C ARG A 161 -16.59 10.21 -6.15
N GLN A 162 -16.89 10.08 -4.86
CA GLN A 162 -17.04 11.23 -3.98
C GLN A 162 -15.70 11.98 -3.93
N SER A 163 -15.72 13.25 -4.30
CA SER A 163 -14.67 14.19 -3.86
C SER A 163 -14.69 14.21 -2.33
N PRO A 164 -13.54 14.26 -1.63
CA PRO A 164 -13.54 14.38 -0.18
C PRO A 164 -14.22 15.71 0.19
N SER A 165 -15.42 15.62 0.76
CA SER A 165 -16.07 16.75 1.41
C SER A 165 -15.32 17.05 2.72
N PRO A 166 -15.10 18.34 3.05
CA PRO A 166 -14.32 18.74 4.21
C PRO A 166 -15.08 18.37 5.48
N SER A 167 -14.56 17.41 6.25
CA SER A 167 -15.05 17.16 7.60
C SER A 167 -14.41 18.11 8.60
N PRO A 168 -15.16 18.56 9.61
CA PRO A 168 -14.85 19.74 10.41
C PRO A 168 -13.94 19.40 11.60
N SER A 169 -12.74 20.00 11.64
CA SER A 169 -11.99 20.16 12.87
C SER A 169 -12.60 21.31 13.67
N ARG A 170 -13.07 21.04 14.90
CA ARG A 170 -13.51 22.07 15.85
C ARG A 170 -12.78 21.86 17.17
N ALA A 171 -11.83 22.75 17.45
CA ALA A 171 -11.45 23.21 18.78
C ALA A 171 -11.40 24.77 18.72
N PRO A 172 -11.60 25.47 19.85
CA PRO A 172 -12.46 26.66 19.88
C PRO A 172 -11.78 28.01 19.60
N VAL A 173 -12.52 28.82 18.84
CA VAL A 173 -12.72 30.29 18.86
C VAL A 173 -11.58 31.20 19.38
N ARG A 174 -11.06 32.04 18.47
CA ARG A 174 -10.59 33.40 18.76
C ARG A 174 -11.26 34.36 17.75
N PRO A 175 -11.84 35.51 18.17
CA PRO A 175 -12.69 36.31 17.30
C PRO A 175 -11.87 37.08 16.26
N LYS A 176 -12.28 37.01 14.98
CA LYS A 176 -11.78 37.89 13.92
C LYS A 176 -12.82 38.97 13.62
N THR A 177 -12.31 40.20 13.64
CA THR A 177 -12.92 41.48 13.34
C THR A 177 -13.51 41.53 11.92
N GLU A 178 -14.67 42.16 11.80
CA GLU A 178 -15.45 42.34 10.58
C GLU A 178 -14.79 43.31 9.58
N LYS A 179 -14.94 43.03 8.27
CA LYS A 179 -14.88 44.06 7.22
C LYS A 179 -16.02 43.86 6.20
N PRO A 180 -16.56 44.96 5.64
CA PRO A 180 -17.90 45.01 5.04
C PRO A 180 -17.94 44.62 3.55
N PRO A 181 -19.14 44.43 2.95
CA PRO A 181 -19.29 43.83 1.64
C PRO A 181 -19.37 44.83 0.46
N LYS A 182 -18.86 44.34 -0.68
CA LYS A 182 -19.28 44.53 -2.08
C LYS A 182 -19.44 45.95 -2.66
N LYS A 183 -18.89 46.13 -3.87
CA LYS A 183 -19.66 46.65 -5.01
C LYS A 183 -19.11 46.18 -6.35
N LEU A 184 -19.98 45.50 -7.10
CA LEU A 184 -19.93 45.30 -8.54
C LEU A 184 -20.31 46.61 -9.23
N SER A 185 -19.54 47.03 -10.24
CA SER A 185 -20.00 48.01 -11.22
C SER A 185 -19.17 47.95 -12.51
N ARG A 186 -19.86 47.44 -13.54
CA ARG A 186 -19.94 47.91 -14.93
C ARG A 186 -18.82 47.64 -15.93
N LEU A 187 -19.33 47.20 -17.07
CA LEU A 187 -18.71 47.02 -18.38
C LEU A 187 -18.05 48.30 -18.91
N GLY A 188 -16.99 48.08 -19.68
CA GLY A 188 -16.63 48.90 -20.84
C GLY A 188 -15.24 49.51 -20.76
N GLU A 189 -14.23 48.83 -21.29
CA GLU A 189 -13.38 49.37 -22.36
C GLU A 189 -12.32 48.36 -22.78
N ARG A 190 -12.30 48.08 -24.08
CA ARG A 190 -11.19 47.45 -24.79
C ARG A 190 -10.13 48.53 -24.97
N LEU A 191 -8.88 48.23 -24.60
CA LEU A 191 -7.65 48.38 -25.39
C LEU A 191 -6.43 48.28 -24.46
N ASN A 192 -5.38 47.61 -24.95
CA ASN A 192 -4.05 47.44 -24.36
C ASN A 192 -3.86 46.36 -23.27
N ASN A 193 -3.83 45.10 -23.69
CA ASN A 193 -3.17 44.04 -22.91
C ASN A 193 -1.65 44.01 -23.23
N PRO A 194 -0.76 44.12 -22.23
CA PRO A 194 0.61 43.61 -22.34
C PRO A 194 0.61 42.07 -22.39
N PRO A 195 1.68 41.42 -22.90
CA PRO A 195 1.69 39.98 -23.13
C PRO A 195 1.54 39.21 -21.81
N LYS A 196 0.62 38.24 -21.80
CA LYS A 196 0.44 37.29 -20.69
C LYS A 196 1.74 36.50 -20.48
N PRO A 197 2.15 36.24 -19.22
CA PRO A 197 3.25 35.33 -18.95
C PRO A 197 2.89 33.92 -19.43
N VAL A 198 3.86 33.34 -20.15
CA VAL A 198 3.83 31.98 -20.67
C VAL A 198 3.73 31.02 -19.50
N HIS A 199 2.52 30.54 -19.20
CA HIS A 199 2.38 29.36 -18.35
C HIS A 199 2.96 28.18 -19.14
N ALA A 200 3.99 27.55 -18.57
CA ALA A 200 4.51 26.26 -19.01
C ALA A 200 3.33 25.28 -19.08
N SER A 201 2.85 25.04 -20.30
CA SER A 201 1.87 24.01 -20.61
C SER A 201 2.52 22.66 -20.32
N VAL A 202 1.99 21.94 -19.34
CA VAL A 202 2.32 20.53 -19.13
C VAL A 202 1.84 19.77 -20.35
N GLN A 203 2.75 19.48 -21.30
CA GLN A 203 2.48 18.50 -22.33
C GLN A 203 2.31 17.15 -21.64
N LYS A 204 1.11 16.60 -21.75
CA LYS A 204 0.78 15.24 -21.34
C LYS A 204 1.55 14.30 -22.28
N THR A 205 2.79 13.98 -21.92
CA THR A 205 3.58 13.01 -22.67
C THR A 205 2.92 11.65 -22.47
N GLU A 206 2.63 10.93 -23.56
CA GLU A 206 2.17 9.55 -23.50
C GLU A 206 3.29 8.71 -22.88
N VAL A 207 3.04 8.16 -21.69
CA VAL A 207 3.99 7.29 -20.98
C VAL A 207 3.51 5.86 -21.13
N LEU A 208 4.40 5.01 -21.65
CA LEU A 208 4.21 3.57 -21.81
C LEU A 208 3.86 2.93 -20.47
N GLN A 209 2.75 2.20 -20.43
CA GLN A 209 2.44 1.33 -19.30
C GLN A 209 3.39 0.13 -19.34
N PRO A 210 3.87 -0.38 -18.19
CA PRO A 210 4.60 -1.65 -18.16
C PRO A 210 3.74 -2.72 -18.83
N GLN A 211 4.30 -3.39 -19.84
CA GLN A 211 3.60 -4.40 -20.62
C GLN A 211 3.36 -5.62 -19.71
N PRO A 212 2.11 -6.12 -19.58
CA PRO A 212 1.86 -7.35 -18.83
C PRO A 212 2.65 -8.50 -19.46
N SER A 213 3.13 -9.45 -18.63
CA SER A 213 3.82 -10.63 -19.13
C SER A 213 2.99 -11.29 -20.26
N PRO A 214 3.59 -11.67 -21.40
CA PRO A 214 2.86 -12.21 -22.55
C PRO A 214 2.08 -13.50 -22.24
N HIS A 215 2.39 -14.15 -21.12
CA HIS A 215 1.78 -15.41 -20.68
C HIS A 215 0.51 -15.25 -19.82
N VAL A 216 0.07 -14.02 -19.52
CA VAL A 216 -1.08 -13.77 -18.64
C VAL A 216 -2.09 -12.81 -19.28
N GLN A 217 -3.27 -13.32 -19.62
CA GLN A 217 -4.40 -12.49 -20.05
C GLN A 217 -4.96 -11.71 -18.84
N THR A 218 -4.42 -10.53 -18.57
CA THR A 218 -4.89 -9.66 -17.50
C THR A 218 -6.03 -8.76 -18.00
N LYS A 219 -7.28 -9.17 -17.79
CA LYS A 219 -8.43 -8.23 -17.74
C LYS A 219 -8.53 -7.52 -16.37
N HIS A 220 -7.56 -7.74 -15.47
CA HIS A 220 -7.64 -7.29 -14.09
C HIS A 220 -7.21 -5.83 -13.91
N VAL A 221 -7.95 -5.09 -13.08
CA VAL A 221 -7.71 -3.68 -12.83
C VAL A 221 -6.56 -3.51 -11.82
N MET A 222 -5.43 -2.96 -12.29
CA MET A 222 -4.32 -2.56 -11.44
C MET A 222 -4.83 -1.62 -10.33
N LEU A 223 -4.41 -1.86 -9.09
CA LEU A 223 -4.71 -0.94 -7.99
C LEU A 223 -4.19 0.47 -8.30
N VAL A 224 -4.96 1.49 -7.91
CA VAL A 224 -4.56 2.90 -8.07
C VAL A 224 -3.28 3.16 -7.28
N GLU A 225 -3.19 2.63 -6.06
CA GLU A 225 -2.01 2.75 -5.20
C GLU A 225 -0.78 2.12 -5.87
N ARG A 226 -0.86 0.85 -6.30
CA ARG A 226 0.20 0.17 -7.08
C ARG A 226 0.59 0.98 -8.32
N SER A 227 -0.39 1.41 -9.10
CA SER A 227 -0.13 2.19 -10.32
C SER A 227 0.56 3.51 -10.01
N ASN A 228 0.18 4.20 -8.94
CA ASN A 228 0.82 5.43 -8.51
C ASN A 228 2.27 5.19 -8.06
N HIS A 229 2.50 4.16 -7.24
CA HIS A 229 3.83 3.79 -6.76
C HIS A 229 4.78 3.41 -7.91
N LEU A 230 4.33 2.57 -8.84
CA LEU A 230 5.13 2.18 -10.02
C LEU A 230 5.40 3.37 -10.94
N ARG A 231 4.40 4.23 -11.21
CA ARG A 231 4.58 5.44 -12.04
C ARG A 231 5.57 6.42 -11.42
N GLU A 232 5.57 6.55 -10.11
CA GLU A 232 6.47 7.45 -9.40
C GLU A 232 7.90 6.92 -9.38
N ALA A 233 8.08 5.62 -9.18
CA ALA A 233 9.38 4.96 -9.35
C ALA A 233 9.92 5.22 -10.77
N VAL A 234 9.14 4.92 -11.81
CA VAL A 234 9.55 5.16 -13.22
C VAL A 234 9.84 6.63 -13.49
N ARG A 235 9.02 7.56 -12.97
CA ARG A 235 9.25 9.00 -13.14
C ARG A 235 10.59 9.43 -12.53
N SER A 236 10.91 8.96 -11.33
CA SER A 236 12.19 9.28 -10.69
C SER A 236 13.37 8.82 -11.54
N LEU A 237 13.27 7.62 -12.12
CA LEU A 237 14.30 7.07 -13.01
C LEU A 237 14.49 7.89 -14.30
N GLN A 238 13.39 8.35 -14.90
CA GLN A 238 13.43 9.04 -16.20
C GLN A 238 13.76 10.52 -16.12
N SER A 239 13.33 11.21 -15.05
CA SER A 239 13.41 12.67 -14.95
C SER A 239 14.48 13.18 -13.98
N GLY A 240 15.20 12.28 -13.30
CA GLY A 240 16.11 12.65 -12.21
C GLY A 240 15.40 13.33 -11.03
N ALA A 241 14.06 13.31 -11.01
CA ALA A 241 13.26 13.80 -9.90
C ALA A 241 13.55 12.95 -8.66
N GLN A 242 13.58 13.61 -7.50
CA GLN A 242 13.76 12.92 -6.22
C GLN A 242 12.74 11.79 -6.07
N PRO A 243 13.17 10.53 -5.87
CA PRO A 243 12.26 9.42 -5.69
C PRO A 243 11.46 9.62 -4.42
N ARG A 244 10.22 9.15 -4.43
CA ARG A 244 9.54 8.84 -3.17
C ARG A 244 10.21 7.61 -2.57
N TRP A 245 10.83 7.79 -1.41
CA TRP A 245 11.60 6.75 -0.75
C TRP A 245 10.73 5.71 -0.03
N PHE A 246 9.62 6.15 0.58
CA PHE A 246 8.76 5.31 1.42
C PHE A 246 7.29 5.32 0.99
N ARG A 247 6.59 4.22 1.24
CA ARG A 247 5.17 3.99 0.90
C ARG A 247 4.29 4.02 2.16
N ASP A 248 3.01 4.31 1.95
CA ASP A 248 2.02 4.30 3.02
C ASP A 248 1.96 2.92 3.69
N GLY A 249 2.08 2.89 5.00
CA GLY A 249 2.09 1.71 5.86
C GLY A 249 3.48 1.13 6.15
N GLU A 250 4.56 1.65 5.59
CA GLU A 250 5.92 1.14 5.82
C GLU A 250 6.49 1.51 7.19
N LEU A 251 7.28 0.59 7.76
CA LEU A 251 8.04 0.81 8.98
C LEU A 251 9.37 1.50 8.65
N VAL A 252 9.66 2.58 9.36
CA VAL A 252 10.81 3.45 9.14
C VAL A 252 11.40 3.93 10.47
N TRP A 253 12.60 4.51 10.41
CA TRP A 253 13.16 5.32 11.47
C TRP A 253 12.98 6.80 11.15
N VAL A 254 12.56 7.59 12.13
CA VAL A 254 12.36 9.04 11.98
C VAL A 254 13.32 9.78 12.90
N ALA A 255 14.16 10.64 12.33
CA ALA A 255 15.09 11.48 13.08
C ALA A 255 14.33 12.52 13.93
N LEU A 256 14.64 12.59 15.23
CA LEU A 256 14.05 13.54 16.16
C LEU A 256 14.53 14.98 15.88
N PRO A 257 13.66 16.01 16.03
CA PRO A 257 14.02 17.44 16.01
C PRO A 257 15.28 17.76 16.77
N THR A 258 15.32 17.32 18.02
CA THR A 258 16.43 17.47 18.94
C THR A 258 16.70 16.10 19.53
N GLU A 259 17.95 15.68 19.54
CA GLU A 259 18.34 14.40 20.10
C GLU A 259 18.06 14.35 21.61
N ILE A 260 17.58 13.21 22.10
CA ILE A 260 17.36 13.02 23.54
C ILE A 260 18.67 12.53 24.14
N MET A 261 19.40 13.43 24.80
CA MET A 261 20.74 13.19 25.34
C MET A 261 20.71 12.39 26.63
N GLY A 262 21.40 11.26 26.63
CA GLY A 262 21.67 10.38 27.76
C GLY A 262 23.08 10.53 28.33
N PRO A 263 23.44 9.68 29.31
CA PRO A 263 24.76 9.69 29.91
C PRO A 263 25.84 9.25 28.90
N GLY A 264 27.08 9.73 29.09
CA GLY A 264 28.22 9.25 28.31
C GLY A 264 28.19 9.59 26.81
N GLY A 265 27.37 10.55 26.38
CA GLY A 265 27.23 10.92 24.96
C GLY A 265 26.27 10.04 24.17
N ILE A 266 25.58 9.08 24.84
CA ILE A 266 24.53 8.27 24.23
C ILE A 266 23.32 9.17 23.94
N ALA A 267 22.68 9.01 22.79
CA ALA A 267 21.50 9.78 22.43
C ALA A 267 20.46 8.95 21.69
N ILE A 268 19.17 9.22 21.94
CA ILE A 268 18.09 8.72 21.08
C ILE A 268 17.94 9.73 19.94
N GLN A 269 18.37 9.33 18.75
CA GLN A 269 18.37 10.17 17.55
C GLN A 269 17.19 9.85 16.63
N TYR A 270 16.76 8.60 16.61
CA TYR A 270 15.72 8.10 15.71
C TYR A 270 14.62 7.40 16.49
N TRP A 271 13.37 7.52 16.01
CA TRP A 271 12.20 6.86 16.58
C TRP A 271 11.53 5.92 15.56
N PRO A 272 11.24 4.65 15.91
CA PRO A 272 10.52 3.72 15.04
C PRO A 272 9.10 4.22 14.74
N SER A 273 8.75 4.31 13.46
CA SER A 273 7.47 4.90 13.03
C SER A 273 6.86 4.20 11.83
N ILE A 274 5.54 4.33 11.65
CA ILE A 274 4.82 3.87 10.46
C ILE A 274 4.49 5.08 9.57
N ILE A 275 4.75 5.00 8.27
CA ILE A 275 4.26 5.99 7.31
C ILE A 275 2.73 5.87 7.24
N GLU A 276 2.00 6.93 7.55
CA GLU A 276 0.54 6.96 7.35
C GLU A 276 0.15 7.57 6.01
N GLU A 277 0.96 8.50 5.49
CA GLU A 277 0.70 9.21 4.23
C GLU A 277 1.97 9.88 3.69
N ALA A 278 2.24 9.71 2.40
CA ALA A 278 3.27 10.46 1.67
C ALA A 278 2.66 11.58 0.81
N ARG A 279 3.16 12.81 0.97
CA ARG A 279 2.71 13.99 0.20
C ARG A 279 3.88 14.71 -0.44
N MET A 280 3.82 14.92 -1.74
CA MET A 280 4.77 15.78 -2.46
C MET A 280 4.44 17.26 -2.23
N VAL A 281 5.41 18.01 -1.75
CA VAL A 281 5.33 19.45 -1.50
C VAL A 281 6.14 20.18 -2.56
N LYS A 282 5.58 21.27 -3.10
CA LYS A 282 6.26 22.20 -3.99
C LYS A 282 6.40 23.53 -3.28
N GLU A 283 7.63 23.91 -2.97
CA GLU A 283 7.97 25.19 -2.37
C GLU A 283 8.57 26.11 -3.44
N THR A 284 8.26 27.39 -3.39
CA THR A 284 8.76 28.39 -4.33
C THR A 284 9.22 29.60 -3.55
N THR A 285 10.54 29.81 -3.51
CA THR A 285 11.17 30.92 -2.79
C THR A 285 11.66 31.98 -3.78
N PRO A 286 11.33 33.27 -3.57
CA PRO A 286 11.86 34.33 -4.42
C PRO A 286 13.37 34.50 -4.19
N ILE A 287 14.12 34.70 -5.26
CA ILE A 287 15.56 35.01 -5.19
C ILE A 287 15.66 36.52 -4.96
N ALA A 288 16.08 36.93 -3.76
CA ALA A 288 16.50 38.30 -3.52
C ALA A 288 17.84 38.50 -4.26
N ASP A 289 17.89 39.43 -5.21
CA ASP A 289 19.02 39.71 -6.13
C ASP A 289 19.32 38.69 -7.24
N SER A 290 18.46 38.64 -8.28
CA SER A 290 18.94 38.16 -9.58
C SER A 290 18.33 38.95 -10.74
N ASP A 291 19.18 39.46 -11.63
CA ASP A 291 18.85 39.89 -13.00
C ASP A 291 18.45 38.71 -13.93
N SER A 292 18.19 37.53 -13.36
CA SER A 292 17.82 36.33 -14.12
C SER A 292 16.33 36.34 -14.50
N ALA A 293 16.01 35.74 -15.65
CA ALA A 293 14.65 35.68 -16.19
C ALA A 293 13.64 34.87 -15.33
N THR A 294 14.09 34.23 -14.24
CA THR A 294 13.24 33.47 -13.31
C THR A 294 13.54 33.85 -11.86
N PRO A 295 12.77 34.77 -11.24
CA PRO A 295 13.06 35.32 -9.91
C PRO A 295 12.67 34.39 -8.75
N TRP A 296 12.57 33.08 -8.98
CA TRP A 296 12.18 32.09 -7.98
C TRP A 296 12.94 30.77 -8.11
N VAL A 297 13.31 30.19 -6.97
CA VAL A 297 13.76 28.80 -6.87
C VAL A 297 12.55 27.94 -6.51
N THR A 298 12.28 26.93 -7.33
CA THR A 298 11.27 25.91 -7.02
C THR A 298 11.97 24.68 -6.45
N ARG A 299 11.58 24.27 -5.24
CA ARG A 299 12.01 23.01 -4.63
C ARG A 299 10.82 22.05 -4.55
N GLN A 300 11.04 20.79 -4.94
CA GLN A 300 10.08 19.70 -4.75
C GLN A 300 10.70 18.68 -3.81
N TYR A 301 9.96 18.27 -2.79
CA TYR A 301 10.38 17.26 -1.81
C TYR A 301 9.16 16.52 -1.26
N THR A 302 9.36 15.36 -0.67
CA THR A 302 8.28 14.58 -0.05
C THR A 302 8.22 14.85 1.44
N THR A 303 7.01 15.03 1.96
CA THR A 303 6.74 15.01 3.40
C THR A 303 5.95 13.77 3.76
N TYR A 304 6.27 13.17 4.88
CA TYR A 304 5.63 11.98 5.42
C TYR A 304 4.86 12.34 6.67
N ARG A 305 3.59 11.96 6.72
CA ARG A 305 2.82 11.86 7.96
C ARG A 305 3.17 10.51 8.58
N VAL A 306 3.74 10.51 9.78
CA VAL A 306 4.32 9.33 10.42
C VAL A 306 3.72 9.11 11.81
N LEU A 307 3.34 7.87 12.12
CA LEU A 307 2.87 7.44 13.43
C LEU A 307 4.04 6.87 14.24
N PHE A 308 4.41 7.54 15.33
CA PHE A 308 5.46 7.08 16.23
C PHE A 308 4.95 5.90 17.07
N LEU A 309 5.71 4.80 17.07
CA LEU A 309 5.34 3.59 17.79
C LEU A 309 5.37 3.79 19.31
N ALA A 310 4.60 2.96 20.02
CA ALA A 310 4.34 2.96 21.47
C ALA A 310 3.61 4.19 22.06
N ILE A 311 3.71 5.36 21.44
CA ILE A 311 3.08 6.60 21.93
C ILE A 311 1.88 7.04 21.09
N SER A 312 1.69 6.42 19.92
CA SER A 312 0.55 6.65 19.00
C SER A 312 0.34 8.13 18.64
N LYS A 313 1.44 8.89 18.53
CA LYS A 313 1.44 10.29 18.07
C LYS A 313 1.85 10.37 16.62
N THR A 314 1.22 11.27 15.89
CA THR A 314 1.50 11.51 14.47
C THR A 314 2.27 12.81 14.29
N PHE A 315 3.32 12.77 13.47
CA PHE A 315 4.12 13.94 13.09
C PHE A 315 4.18 14.06 11.57
N THR A 316 4.44 15.27 11.06
CA THR A 316 4.77 15.47 9.64
C THR A 316 6.24 15.82 9.53
N VAL A 317 7.01 15.01 8.80
CA VAL A 317 8.46 15.16 8.66
C VAL A 317 8.84 15.18 7.18
N PRO A 318 9.88 15.93 6.77
CA PRO A 318 10.40 15.85 5.41
C PRO A 318 11.13 14.52 5.18
N ASP A 319 11.26 14.13 3.92
CA ASP A 319 12.03 12.96 3.47
C ASP A 319 13.45 12.91 4.05
N THR A 320 14.10 14.06 4.20
CA THR A 320 15.42 14.18 4.85
C THR A 320 15.45 13.82 6.34
N ARG A 321 14.37 13.31 6.94
CA ARG A 321 14.32 12.83 8.33
C ARG A 321 13.88 11.39 8.46
N VAL A 322 13.66 10.69 7.35
CA VAL A 322 13.13 9.32 7.37
C VAL A 322 14.16 8.40 6.75
N ILE A 323 14.48 7.28 7.39
CA ILE A 323 15.37 6.25 6.83
C ILE A 323 14.70 4.87 6.92
N PRO A 324 15.06 3.90 6.05
CA PRO A 324 14.51 2.55 6.10
C PRO A 324 14.74 1.89 7.45
N TYR A 325 13.78 1.09 7.91
CA TYR A 325 13.92 0.38 9.17
C TYR A 325 15.18 -0.51 9.24
N GLN A 326 15.54 -1.15 8.12
CA GLN A 326 16.74 -2.00 8.01
C GLN A 326 18.08 -1.23 7.97
N SER A 327 18.06 0.10 7.86
CA SER A 327 19.28 0.92 7.72
C SER A 327 19.86 1.40 9.05
N HIS A 328 19.16 1.15 10.16
CA HIS A 328 19.58 1.60 11.47
C HIS A 328 19.19 0.59 12.54
N SER A 329 19.98 0.52 13.60
CA SER A 329 19.71 -0.25 14.81
C SER A 329 19.99 0.65 16.01
N ALA A 330 19.21 0.50 17.08
CA ALA A 330 19.48 1.20 18.32
C ALA A 330 20.90 0.88 18.83
N MET A 331 21.58 1.87 19.41
CA MET A 331 22.91 1.68 19.98
C MET A 331 22.88 0.59 21.06
N ARG A 332 23.91 -0.27 21.06
CA ARG A 332 24.04 -1.39 22.01
C ARG A 332 23.92 -0.92 23.46
N ASP A 333 24.54 0.21 23.79
CA ASP A 333 24.49 0.77 25.14
C ASP A 333 23.07 1.14 25.56
N ILE A 334 22.23 1.64 24.65
CA ILE A 334 20.81 1.90 24.94
C ILE A 334 20.08 0.58 25.22
N LEU A 335 20.36 -0.46 24.46
CA LEU A 335 19.76 -1.79 24.67
C LEU A 335 20.17 -2.38 26.02
N GLU A 336 21.44 -2.25 26.41
CA GLU A 336 21.94 -2.68 27.72
C GLU A 336 21.32 -1.86 28.87
N MET A 337 21.15 -0.55 28.68
CA MET A 337 20.44 0.30 29.64
C MET A 337 18.95 -0.07 29.77
N LEU A 338 18.29 -0.42 28.68
CA LEU A 338 16.91 -0.91 28.70
C LEU A 338 16.83 -2.25 29.44
N ALA A 339 17.75 -3.18 29.16
CA ALA A 339 17.78 -4.50 29.81
C ALA A 339 18.00 -4.41 31.34
N ASN A 340 18.83 -3.46 31.78
CA ASN A 340 19.17 -3.26 33.20
C ASN A 340 18.24 -2.29 33.94
N ARG A 341 17.23 -1.73 33.26
CA ARG A 341 16.34 -0.71 33.84
C ARG A 341 15.50 -1.28 35.00
N PRO A 342 15.37 -0.57 36.14
CA PRO A 342 14.55 -1.02 37.28
C PRO A 342 13.13 -1.40 36.89
N VAL A 343 12.58 -2.43 37.52
CA VAL A 343 11.27 -2.99 37.16
C VAL A 343 10.13 -1.99 37.34
N ASP A 344 10.19 -1.18 38.41
CA ASP A 344 9.14 -0.21 38.70
C ASP A 344 9.04 0.90 37.64
N ASP A 345 10.17 1.25 37.00
CA ASP A 345 10.21 2.22 35.90
C ASP A 345 9.51 1.72 34.62
N TRP A 346 9.31 0.40 34.49
CA TRP A 346 8.55 -0.20 33.41
C TRP A 346 7.05 -0.24 33.71
N SER A 347 6.70 -0.43 34.99
CA SER A 347 5.30 -0.52 35.44
C SER A 347 4.54 0.79 35.32
N ASP A 348 5.26 1.91 35.21
CA ASP A 348 4.72 3.27 35.13
C ASP A 348 4.27 3.70 33.72
N PHE A 349 4.34 2.81 32.72
CA PHE A 349 4.00 3.14 31.33
C PHE A 349 2.51 2.96 30.99
N THR A 350 1.66 3.78 31.60
CA THR A 350 0.20 3.73 31.43
C THR A 350 -0.29 4.31 30.10
N ALA A 351 -1.57 4.12 29.77
CA ALA A 351 -2.20 4.72 28.60
C ALA A 351 -2.14 6.25 28.59
N GLU A 352 -2.28 6.86 29.76
CA GLU A 352 -2.24 8.30 29.95
C GLU A 352 -0.82 8.84 29.73
N LYS A 353 0.20 8.17 30.30
CA LYS A 353 1.61 8.55 30.11
C LYS A 353 2.07 8.37 28.67
N ARG A 354 1.60 7.31 27.99
CA ARG A 354 1.80 7.11 26.54
C ARG A 354 1.25 8.27 25.72
N ALA A 355 -0.01 8.66 25.97
CA ALA A 355 -0.66 9.73 25.22
C ALA A 355 -0.04 11.10 25.49
N ALA A 356 0.48 11.33 26.70
CA ALA A 356 1.12 12.59 27.08
C ALA A 356 2.55 12.72 26.52
N PHE A 357 3.33 11.64 26.46
CA PHE A 357 4.74 11.68 26.09
C PHE A 357 4.97 12.24 24.68
N ASP A 358 5.87 13.21 24.55
CA ASP A 358 6.24 13.84 23.29
C ASP A 358 7.76 13.82 23.11
N PRO A 359 8.31 13.00 22.18
CA PRO A 359 9.74 13.00 21.92
C PRO A 359 10.22 14.21 21.12
N CYS A 360 9.30 15.01 20.58
CA CYS A 360 9.59 16.15 19.71
C CYS A 360 9.39 17.50 20.41
N CYS A 361 9.17 17.53 21.73
CA CYS A 361 9.02 18.78 22.48
C CYS A 361 10.33 19.56 22.59
N ASP A 362 10.22 20.86 22.84
CA ASP A 362 11.35 21.77 23.08
C ASP A 362 11.15 22.44 24.44
N PRO A 363 12.02 22.20 25.45
CA PRO A 363 13.20 21.32 25.41
C PRO A 363 12.83 19.82 25.28
N PRO A 364 13.73 18.97 24.76
CA PRO A 364 13.48 17.53 24.63
C PRO A 364 13.25 16.88 26.00
N PRO A 365 12.50 15.76 26.06
CA PRO A 365 12.26 15.07 27.32
C PRO A 365 13.57 14.51 27.90
N SER A 366 13.58 14.23 29.20
CA SER A 366 14.75 13.58 29.81
C SER A 366 14.97 12.19 29.23
N PHE A 367 16.24 11.78 29.08
CA PHE A 367 16.59 10.45 28.59
C PHE A 367 15.94 9.32 29.39
N ILE A 368 15.95 9.43 30.72
CA ILE A 368 15.31 8.43 31.60
C ILE A 368 13.82 8.30 31.32
N SER A 369 13.11 9.41 31.11
CA SER A 369 11.67 9.37 30.77
C SER A 369 11.39 8.82 29.37
N ALA A 370 12.35 8.91 28.45
CA ALA A 370 12.21 8.45 27.07
C ALA A 370 12.48 6.95 26.89
N LEU A 371 13.26 6.34 27.78
CA LEU A 371 13.69 4.94 27.65
C LEU A 371 12.50 3.96 27.61
N THR A 372 11.52 4.05 28.51
CA THR A 372 10.37 3.13 28.50
C THR A 372 9.53 3.22 27.21
N PRO A 373 9.07 4.41 26.75
CA PRO A 373 8.37 4.51 25.48
C PRO A 373 9.23 4.09 24.29
N PHE A 374 10.52 4.44 24.30
CA PHE A 374 11.44 4.07 23.24
C PHE A 374 11.66 2.57 23.16
N GLY A 375 11.93 1.90 24.28
CA GLY A 375 12.09 0.43 24.34
C GLY A 375 10.83 -0.30 23.89
N THR A 376 9.65 0.19 24.27
CA THR A 376 8.38 -0.38 23.79
C THR A 376 8.20 -0.17 22.28
N ALA A 377 8.62 0.98 21.74
CA ALA A 377 8.59 1.26 20.31
C ALA A 377 9.53 0.31 19.54
N LEU A 378 10.74 0.07 20.07
CA LEU A 378 11.71 -0.90 19.51
C LEU A 378 11.13 -2.32 19.50
N GLN A 379 10.54 -2.77 20.61
CA GLN A 379 9.95 -4.10 20.69
C GLN A 379 8.76 -4.26 19.73
N THR A 380 7.91 -3.22 19.63
CA THR A 380 6.78 -3.20 18.68
C THR A 380 7.29 -3.29 17.24
N ALA A 381 8.29 -2.49 16.88
CA ALA A 381 8.89 -2.48 15.54
C ALA A 381 9.53 -3.84 15.19
N SER A 382 10.27 -4.42 16.14
CA SER A 382 10.85 -5.76 16.03
C SER A 382 9.78 -6.81 15.78
N ASN A 383 8.74 -6.87 16.63
CA ASN A 383 7.63 -7.81 16.46
C ASN A 383 6.93 -7.61 15.11
N PHE A 384 6.69 -6.37 14.72
CA PHE A 384 6.03 -6.03 13.45
C PHE A 384 6.83 -6.53 12.25
N SER A 385 8.15 -6.44 12.29
CA SER A 385 9.04 -6.95 11.23
C SER A 385 8.98 -8.47 11.04
N THR A 386 8.52 -9.23 12.04
CA THR A 386 8.37 -10.70 11.94
C THR A 386 7.10 -11.16 11.23
N HIS A 387 6.23 -10.22 10.85
CA HIS A 387 4.93 -10.51 10.26
C HIS A 387 4.94 -10.36 8.74
N TRP A 388 4.04 -11.05 8.05
CA TRP A 388 3.77 -10.80 6.63
C TRP A 388 2.30 -11.01 6.26
N CYS A 389 1.83 -10.37 5.20
CA CYS A 389 0.50 -10.63 4.64
C CYS A 389 0.42 -10.35 3.14
N LEU A 390 -0.46 -11.08 2.45
CA LEU A 390 -0.74 -10.88 1.03
C LEU A 390 -1.84 -9.85 0.83
N THR A 391 -1.81 -9.15 -0.29
CA THR A 391 -2.81 -8.14 -0.60
C THR A 391 -3.32 -8.26 -2.02
N ASP A 392 -4.58 -7.87 -2.21
CA ASP A 392 -5.18 -7.68 -3.52
C ASP A 392 -5.22 -8.96 -4.34
N GLU A 393 -5.80 -9.99 -3.72
CA GLU A 393 -6.08 -11.29 -4.32
C GLU A 393 -6.89 -11.13 -5.61
N TRP A 394 -6.50 -11.87 -6.64
CA TRP A 394 -7.21 -11.95 -7.91
C TRP A 394 -7.00 -13.31 -8.57
N GLU A 395 -7.94 -13.68 -9.44
CA GLU A 395 -7.95 -14.98 -10.10
C GLU A 395 -7.37 -14.86 -11.52
N ALA A 396 -6.22 -15.48 -11.75
CA ALA A 396 -5.53 -15.50 -13.05
C ALA A 396 -5.93 -16.72 -13.86
N ARG A 397 -6.32 -16.52 -15.12
CA ARG A 397 -6.56 -17.61 -16.08
C ARG A 397 -5.30 -17.83 -16.90
N ILE A 398 -4.65 -18.97 -16.67
CA ILE A 398 -3.40 -19.34 -17.32
C ILE A 398 -3.71 -20.44 -18.33
N PRO A 399 -3.24 -20.35 -19.58
CA PRO A 399 -3.37 -21.45 -20.54
C PRO A 399 -2.74 -22.74 -19.96
N SER A 400 -3.46 -23.87 -19.98
CA SER A 400 -2.90 -25.14 -19.51
C SER A 400 -1.65 -25.51 -20.35
N PRO A 401 -0.54 -25.97 -19.72
CA PRO A 401 0.67 -26.41 -20.43
C PRO A 401 0.40 -27.50 -21.47
N ALA A 402 -0.69 -28.26 -21.33
CA ALA A 402 -1.07 -29.33 -22.25
C ALA A 402 -1.42 -28.84 -23.68
N ALA A 403 -1.68 -27.54 -23.88
CA ALA A 403 -1.98 -26.97 -25.18
C ALA A 403 -0.72 -26.57 -26.00
N ALA A 404 0.47 -26.51 -25.38
CA ALA A 404 1.68 -25.97 -26.02
C ALA A 404 2.61 -27.02 -26.66
N LEU A 405 2.29 -28.32 -26.59
CA LEU A 405 3.18 -29.42 -27.01
C LEU A 405 2.70 -30.25 -28.21
N ARG A 406 1.89 -29.68 -29.11
CA ARG A 406 1.65 -30.30 -30.42
C ARG A 406 2.10 -29.38 -31.55
N PRO A 407 3.32 -29.53 -32.09
CA PRO A 407 3.60 -29.00 -33.41
C PRO A 407 2.62 -29.67 -34.39
N ALA A 408 1.81 -28.86 -35.08
CA ALA A 408 1.02 -29.36 -36.19
C ALA A 408 2.00 -29.94 -37.24
N PRO A 409 1.71 -31.11 -37.84
CA PRO A 409 2.56 -31.64 -38.89
C PRO A 409 2.62 -30.63 -40.05
N PRO A 410 3.79 -30.41 -40.68
CA PRO A 410 3.88 -29.52 -41.83
C PRO A 410 2.93 -30.01 -42.92
N PRO A 411 2.24 -29.10 -43.64
CA PRO A 411 1.32 -29.49 -44.71
C PRO A 411 2.08 -30.29 -45.76
N SER A 412 1.61 -31.50 -46.07
CA SER A 412 2.25 -32.43 -46.99
C SER A 412 2.11 -32.02 -48.46
N SER A 413 1.33 -30.97 -48.76
CA SER A 413 1.18 -30.41 -50.10
C SER A 413 0.72 -28.96 -50.08
N ILE A 414 1.00 -28.23 -51.17
CA ILE A 414 0.47 -26.88 -51.42
C ILE A 414 -1.07 -26.87 -51.38
N GLN A 415 -1.71 -27.94 -51.86
CA GLN A 415 -3.16 -28.10 -51.81
C GLN A 415 -3.70 -28.15 -50.37
N SER A 416 -3.01 -28.88 -49.48
CA SER A 416 -3.36 -28.93 -48.05
C SER A 416 -3.17 -27.60 -47.33
N ALA A 417 -2.22 -26.76 -47.76
CA ALA A 417 -2.04 -25.41 -47.22
C ALA A 417 -3.17 -24.46 -47.65
N ILE A 418 -3.66 -24.59 -48.89
CA ILE A 418 -4.78 -23.79 -49.43
C ILE A 418 -6.10 -24.16 -48.73
N GLU A 419 -6.36 -25.45 -48.49
CA GLU A 419 -7.54 -25.91 -47.74
C GLU A 419 -7.51 -25.47 -46.27
N MET A 420 -6.33 -25.46 -45.65
CA MET A 420 -6.13 -25.00 -44.26
C MET A 420 -6.30 -23.48 -44.13
N ALA A 421 -5.86 -22.71 -45.14
CA ALA A 421 -6.10 -21.26 -45.21
C ALA A 421 -7.58 -20.93 -45.52
N GLY A 422 -8.24 -21.72 -46.37
CA GLY A 422 -9.66 -21.56 -46.71
C GLY A 422 -10.59 -21.84 -45.52
N SER A 423 -10.30 -22.88 -44.74
CA SER A 423 -11.05 -23.23 -43.52
C SER A 423 -10.84 -22.22 -42.38
N HIS A 424 -9.64 -21.64 -42.25
CA HIS A 424 -9.37 -20.58 -41.28
C HIS A 424 -10.14 -19.28 -41.60
N ASN A 425 -10.31 -18.95 -42.89
CA ASN A 425 -11.07 -17.77 -43.33
C ASN A 425 -12.60 -17.99 -43.29
N ALA A 426 -13.09 -19.20 -43.53
CA ALA A 426 -14.51 -19.53 -43.41
C ALA A 426 -15.04 -19.42 -41.97
N ASN A 427 -14.16 -19.56 -40.97
CA ASN A 427 -14.51 -19.50 -39.55
C ASN A 427 -14.56 -18.07 -38.96
N MET A 428 -14.20 -17.04 -39.74
CA MET A 428 -14.34 -15.62 -39.35
C MET A 428 -15.74 -15.04 -39.66
N GLY A 429 -16.63 -15.79 -40.33
CA GLY A 429 -17.87 -15.26 -40.90
C GLY A 429 -19.19 -15.74 -40.28
N SER A 430 -19.22 -16.58 -39.24
CA SER A 430 -20.48 -17.12 -38.71
C SER A 430 -20.55 -17.07 -37.18
N ILE A 431 -21.23 -16.04 -36.65
CA ILE A 431 -21.73 -16.00 -35.28
C ILE A 431 -23.26 -16.13 -35.35
N SER A 432 -23.77 -17.36 -35.40
CA SER A 432 -25.10 -17.68 -34.89
C SER A 432 -25.31 -19.20 -34.75
N SER A 433 -25.69 -19.61 -33.54
CA SER A 433 -26.44 -20.83 -33.17
C SER A 433 -25.86 -22.20 -33.55
N GLY A 434 -25.12 -22.81 -32.62
CA GLY A 434 -24.75 -24.23 -32.61
C GLY A 434 -23.93 -24.58 -31.35
N PRO A 435 -23.97 -25.82 -30.83
CA PRO A 435 -23.50 -26.12 -29.48
C PRO A 435 -21.98 -26.07 -29.36
N GLY A 436 -21.49 -25.04 -28.66
CA GLY A 436 -20.25 -24.93 -27.89
C GLY A 436 -18.94 -25.51 -28.45
N PRO A 437 -17.93 -24.68 -28.81
CA PRO A 437 -16.58 -25.18 -29.03
C PRO A 437 -15.96 -25.64 -27.71
N ALA A 438 -15.20 -26.74 -27.76
CA ALA A 438 -14.44 -27.28 -26.64
C ALA A 438 -13.56 -26.19 -26.00
N LYS A 439 -13.80 -25.90 -24.72
CA LYS A 439 -13.03 -24.94 -23.94
C LYS A 439 -11.57 -25.41 -23.89
N SER A 440 -10.65 -24.63 -24.48
CA SER A 440 -9.23 -24.75 -24.15
C SER A 440 -9.09 -24.69 -22.62
N PRO A 441 -8.46 -25.67 -21.95
CA PRO A 441 -8.43 -25.70 -20.50
C PRO A 441 -7.52 -24.58 -20.00
N PHE A 442 -8.10 -23.51 -19.48
CA PHE A 442 -7.37 -22.56 -18.66
C PHE A 442 -7.32 -23.14 -17.24
N VAL A 443 -6.14 -23.11 -16.63
CA VAL A 443 -5.99 -23.35 -15.19
C VAL A 443 -6.21 -22.02 -14.49
N SER A 444 -7.09 -22.03 -13.49
CA SER A 444 -7.25 -20.89 -12.60
C SER A 444 -6.16 -20.91 -11.52
N GLN A 445 -5.46 -19.80 -11.35
CA GLN A 445 -4.45 -19.62 -10.30
C GLN A 445 -4.76 -18.34 -9.50
N THR A 446 -4.84 -18.45 -8.18
CA THR A 446 -4.89 -17.28 -7.30
C THR A 446 -3.56 -16.54 -7.33
N ARG A 447 -3.61 -15.23 -7.59
CA ARG A 447 -2.46 -14.32 -7.61
C ARG A 447 -2.74 -13.10 -6.73
N PHE A 448 -1.69 -12.36 -6.40
CA PHE A 448 -1.74 -11.19 -5.54
C PHE A 448 -1.04 -10.03 -6.25
N GLN A 449 -1.45 -8.78 -6.00
CA GLN A 449 -0.75 -7.63 -6.58
C GLN A 449 0.42 -7.15 -5.72
N GLY A 450 0.42 -7.50 -4.42
CA GLY A 450 1.49 -7.12 -3.51
C GLY A 450 1.52 -7.94 -2.22
N ILE A 451 2.56 -7.70 -1.44
CA ILE A 451 2.83 -8.34 -0.16
C ILE A 451 3.36 -7.29 0.82
N TRP A 452 3.00 -7.43 2.08
CA TRP A 452 3.68 -6.80 3.20
C TRP A 452 4.70 -7.80 3.74
N TRP A 453 5.99 -7.48 3.62
CA TRP A 453 7.09 -8.33 4.08
C TRP A 453 7.78 -7.65 5.26
N GLY A 454 7.37 -8.00 6.48
CA GLY A 454 7.81 -7.30 7.68
C GLY A 454 7.42 -5.83 7.64
N GLY A 455 8.42 -4.95 7.65
CA GLY A 455 8.25 -3.50 7.63
C GLY A 455 7.82 -2.93 6.28
N GLU A 456 8.00 -3.66 5.17
CA GLU A 456 8.08 -3.06 3.83
C GLU A 456 6.93 -3.51 2.92
N ARG A 457 6.57 -2.63 1.97
CA ARG A 457 5.54 -2.91 0.95
C ARG A 457 6.22 -3.34 -0.35
N ILE A 458 5.83 -4.48 -0.90
CA ILE A 458 6.31 -4.96 -2.20
C ILE A 458 5.13 -5.16 -3.14
N TRP A 459 5.23 -4.67 -4.37
CA TRP A 459 4.29 -4.89 -5.46
C TRP A 459 4.84 -5.90 -6.47
N ALA A 460 3.95 -6.55 -7.20
CA ALA A 460 4.30 -7.12 -8.48
C ALA A 460 4.85 -5.99 -9.39
N ASP A 461 5.91 -6.30 -10.13
CA ASP A 461 6.72 -5.38 -10.94
C ASP A 461 7.67 -4.47 -10.13
N ASP A 462 7.85 -4.71 -8.83
CA ASP A 462 8.95 -4.08 -8.08
C ASP A 462 10.30 -4.79 -8.32
N LEU A 463 11.38 -4.02 -8.24
CA LEU A 463 12.71 -4.58 -8.07
C LEU A 463 12.89 -5.09 -6.64
N VAL A 464 13.45 -6.29 -6.50
CA VAL A 464 13.60 -6.99 -5.22
C VAL A 464 14.94 -7.75 -5.18
N ARG A 465 15.62 -7.79 -4.03
CA ARG A 465 17.02 -8.25 -3.88
C ARG A 465 17.31 -9.73 -3.70
N LEU A 466 16.46 -10.68 -3.37
CA LEU A 466 16.91 -12.05 -2.94
C LEU A 466 17.81 -12.08 -1.69
N LYS A 467 17.51 -13.03 -0.79
CA LYS A 467 18.38 -13.36 0.36
C LYS A 467 19.66 -14.09 -0.10
N ILE A 468 19.55 -14.93 -1.12
CA ILE A 468 20.59 -15.83 -1.59
C ILE A 468 21.64 -15.04 -2.39
N PRO A 469 22.94 -15.14 -2.06
CA PRO A 469 23.99 -14.49 -2.84
C PRO A 469 24.13 -15.16 -4.21
N ARG A 470 24.56 -14.39 -5.21
CA ARG A 470 24.72 -14.88 -6.59
C ARG A 470 25.64 -16.10 -6.71
N SER A 471 26.66 -16.20 -5.86
CA SER A 471 27.57 -17.35 -5.81
C SER A 471 26.89 -18.67 -5.45
N CYS A 472 25.72 -18.63 -4.80
CA CYS A 472 24.97 -19.84 -4.43
C CYS A 472 23.91 -20.22 -5.49
N LEU A 473 23.50 -19.27 -6.33
CA LEU A 473 22.55 -19.52 -7.40
C LEU A 473 23.31 -19.95 -8.65
N ALA A 474 23.25 -21.22 -9.05
CA ALA A 474 23.91 -21.72 -10.27
C ALA A 474 25.37 -21.20 -10.43
N PRO A 475 26.30 -21.57 -9.53
CA PRO A 475 27.68 -21.05 -9.48
C PRO A 475 28.48 -21.26 -10.78
N SER A 476 28.17 -22.33 -11.51
CA SER A 476 28.77 -22.65 -12.81
C SER A 476 27.83 -22.34 -13.99
N GLY A 477 26.73 -21.62 -13.74
CA GLY A 477 25.57 -21.58 -14.63
C GLY A 477 24.70 -22.84 -14.53
N ALA A 478 23.53 -22.79 -15.15
CA ALA A 478 22.60 -23.92 -15.28
C ALA A 478 21.84 -23.80 -16.61
N GLN A 479 20.98 -24.77 -16.90
CA GLN A 479 20.10 -24.69 -18.06
C GLN A 479 19.24 -23.42 -17.97
N HIS A 480 19.43 -22.49 -18.91
CA HIS A 480 18.79 -21.15 -18.96
C HIS A 480 19.19 -20.15 -17.87
N ILE A 481 20.22 -20.45 -17.07
CA ILE A 481 20.82 -19.52 -16.10
C ILE A 481 22.30 -19.34 -16.45
N PHE A 482 22.72 -18.13 -16.78
CA PHE A 482 24.11 -17.85 -17.15
C PHE A 482 25.05 -18.00 -15.95
N SER A 483 26.34 -18.22 -16.20
CA SER A 483 27.36 -18.19 -15.14
C SER A 483 27.50 -16.77 -14.54
N PRO A 484 27.93 -16.63 -13.27
CA PRO A 484 28.20 -15.32 -12.67
C PRO A 484 29.16 -14.48 -13.53
N SER A 485 28.96 -13.16 -13.55
CA SER A 485 29.98 -12.24 -14.06
C SER A 485 31.25 -12.35 -13.21
N GLY A 486 32.38 -12.54 -13.89
CA GLY A 486 33.70 -12.44 -13.26
C GLY A 486 34.06 -10.98 -12.99
N PRO A 487 35.20 -10.72 -12.32
CA PRO A 487 35.73 -9.38 -12.19
C PRO A 487 35.96 -8.74 -13.56
N GLY A 488 35.55 -7.48 -13.72
CA GLY A 488 35.89 -6.64 -14.85
C GLY A 488 37.40 -6.37 -14.95
N PRO A 489 37.90 -5.95 -16.12
CA PRO A 489 39.33 -5.72 -16.35
C PRO A 489 40.03 -4.82 -15.32
N LYS A 490 39.29 -3.90 -14.66
CA LYS A 490 39.83 -2.94 -13.70
C LYS A 490 39.63 -3.33 -12.23
N SER A 491 38.91 -4.41 -11.91
CA SER A 491 38.61 -4.76 -10.52
C SER A 491 39.69 -5.65 -9.89
N ARG A 492 39.95 -5.44 -8.59
CA ARG A 492 40.78 -6.33 -7.75
C ARG A 492 39.86 -7.37 -7.12
N PRO A 493 40.27 -8.66 -7.05
CA PRO A 493 39.40 -9.72 -6.56
C PRO A 493 39.08 -9.52 -5.07
N LEU A 494 37.80 -9.36 -4.74
CA LEU A 494 37.29 -9.41 -3.37
C LEU A 494 36.75 -10.81 -3.09
N VAL A 495 37.28 -11.47 -2.06
CA VAL A 495 36.98 -12.85 -1.67
C VAL A 495 35.52 -12.97 -1.18
N SER A 496 34.77 -13.93 -1.71
CA SER A 496 33.43 -14.31 -1.25
C SER A 496 33.45 -15.67 -0.57
N GLY A 497 32.90 -15.74 0.64
CA GLY A 497 32.74 -16.97 1.42
C GLY A 497 31.48 -16.91 2.28
N GLY A 498 30.75 -18.03 2.36
CA GLY A 498 29.60 -18.21 3.24
C GLY A 498 28.68 -19.33 2.76
N GLY A 499 28.59 -20.42 3.54
CA GLY A 499 27.67 -21.53 3.34
C GLY A 499 26.23 -21.20 3.73
N VAL A 500 25.29 -22.09 3.37
CA VAL A 500 23.85 -21.93 3.58
C VAL A 500 23.31 -23.17 4.29
N ASP A 501 22.56 -22.94 5.37
CA ASP A 501 21.78 -23.98 6.06
C ASP A 501 20.37 -24.11 5.44
N ASP A 502 19.86 -25.34 5.49
CA ASP A 502 18.61 -25.82 4.90
C ASP A 502 17.39 -25.42 5.75
N TYR A 503 16.27 -25.05 5.12
CA TYR A 503 15.03 -24.67 5.82
C TYR A 503 13.86 -25.59 5.46
N GLY A 504 13.18 -26.07 6.51
CA GLY A 504 12.26 -27.20 6.50
C GLY A 504 10.89 -27.01 5.84
N VAL A 505 10.25 -28.16 5.67
CA VAL A 505 8.98 -28.40 4.98
C VAL A 505 7.77 -28.06 5.87
N GLY A 506 6.80 -27.36 5.30
CA GLY A 506 5.41 -27.36 5.75
C GLY A 506 4.91 -26.06 6.37
N LYS A 507 4.59 -25.05 5.55
CA LYS A 507 3.74 -23.89 5.90
C LYS A 507 3.21 -23.24 4.61
N ARG A 508 2.19 -22.38 4.74
CA ARG A 508 1.61 -21.61 3.62
C ARG A 508 2.73 -20.93 2.83
N GLU A 509 2.92 -21.33 1.58
CA GLU A 509 3.99 -20.85 0.72
C GLU A 509 3.44 -19.74 -0.19
N CYS A 510 4.18 -18.63 -0.31
CA CYS A 510 3.95 -17.62 -1.34
C CYS A 510 5.15 -17.63 -2.28
N ARG A 511 4.88 -17.61 -3.59
CA ARG A 511 5.91 -17.65 -4.64
C ARG A 511 5.90 -16.32 -5.40
N ILE A 512 7.06 -15.71 -5.51
CA ILE A 512 7.30 -14.51 -6.34
C ILE A 512 8.01 -14.98 -7.59
N ALA A 513 7.60 -14.53 -8.77
CA ALA A 513 8.24 -14.85 -10.04
C ALA A 513 8.74 -13.58 -10.72
N GLY A 514 9.90 -13.64 -11.36
CA GLY A 514 10.40 -12.51 -12.14
C GLY A 514 11.73 -12.75 -12.85
N GLN A 515 12.19 -11.71 -13.53
CA GLN A 515 13.51 -11.67 -14.13
C GLN A 515 14.58 -11.50 -13.05
N LEU A 516 15.68 -12.27 -13.16
CA LEU A 516 16.83 -12.10 -12.28
C LEU A 516 17.92 -11.26 -12.92
N PHE A 517 18.49 -10.39 -12.10
CA PHE A 517 19.61 -9.55 -12.44
C PHE A 517 20.75 -9.73 -11.43
N GLU A 518 21.99 -9.58 -11.89
CA GLU A 518 23.17 -9.39 -11.06
C GLU A 518 23.80 -8.03 -11.33
N LEU A 519 24.63 -7.55 -10.41
CA LEU A 519 25.52 -6.41 -10.64
C LEU A 519 26.82 -6.92 -11.24
N ALA A 520 27.07 -6.59 -12.50
CA ALA A 520 28.36 -6.81 -13.16
C ALA A 520 29.18 -5.51 -13.11
N ASP A 521 30.51 -5.61 -13.12
CA ASP A 521 31.36 -4.42 -13.24
C ASP A 521 31.02 -3.66 -14.54
N ALA A 522 31.06 -2.33 -14.50
CA ALA A 522 30.67 -1.50 -15.64
C ALA A 522 31.46 -1.85 -16.92
N ASP A 523 32.73 -2.23 -16.76
CA ASP A 523 33.66 -2.63 -17.81
C ASP A 523 33.66 -4.15 -18.11
N TRP A 524 32.81 -4.96 -17.46
CA TRP A 524 32.68 -6.39 -17.75
C TRP A 524 31.95 -6.65 -19.08
N GLU A 525 32.43 -7.55 -19.94
CA GLU A 525 31.81 -7.87 -21.23
C GLU A 525 31.08 -9.23 -21.19
N ASP A 526 29.85 -9.30 -21.72
CA ASP A 526 29.09 -10.55 -21.71
C ASP A 526 29.53 -11.49 -22.84
N PRO A 527 30.09 -12.68 -22.53
CA PRO A 527 30.52 -13.62 -23.57
C PRO A 527 29.34 -14.22 -24.36
N ASN A 528 28.11 -14.10 -23.87
CA ASN A 528 26.90 -14.64 -24.51
C ASN A 528 26.23 -13.64 -25.46
N LEU A 529 26.72 -12.40 -25.54
CA LEU A 529 26.23 -11.40 -26.49
C LEU A 529 27.11 -11.40 -27.77
N PRO A 530 26.52 -11.32 -28.98
CA PRO A 530 27.30 -11.21 -30.21
C PRO A 530 28.23 -9.98 -30.19
N ARG A 531 29.47 -10.11 -30.66
CA ARG A 531 30.47 -9.02 -30.68
C ARG A 531 29.99 -7.75 -31.41
N ASP A 532 29.15 -7.92 -32.44
CA ASP A 532 28.55 -6.81 -33.20
C ASP A 532 27.33 -6.17 -32.52
N ALA A 533 26.79 -6.81 -31.48
CA ALA A 533 25.74 -6.24 -30.64
C ALA A 533 26.30 -5.37 -29.51
N SER A 534 27.62 -5.34 -29.26
CA SER A 534 28.24 -4.55 -28.17
C SER A 534 28.04 -3.03 -28.32
N ALA A 535 27.83 -2.54 -29.55
CA ALA A 535 27.46 -1.15 -29.81
C ALA A 535 25.94 -0.87 -29.65
N ALA A 536 25.09 -1.90 -29.68
CA ALA A 536 23.63 -1.80 -29.54
C ALA A 536 23.11 -2.26 -28.15
N SER A 537 23.87 -3.08 -27.43
CA SER A 537 23.53 -3.61 -26.09
C SER A 537 24.06 -2.76 -24.95
N SER A 538 24.86 -1.72 -25.24
CA SER A 538 25.07 -0.60 -24.31
C SER A 538 23.78 0.20 -24.04
N GLY A 539 22.68 -0.16 -24.74
CA GLY A 539 21.44 0.61 -24.78
C GLY A 539 20.14 -0.18 -24.71
N THR A 540 20.10 -1.48 -24.38
CA THR A 540 18.85 -2.05 -23.85
C THR A 540 18.68 -1.54 -22.42
N LYS A 541 18.38 -0.23 -22.31
CA LYS A 541 17.77 0.34 -21.12
C LYS A 541 16.53 -0.50 -20.89
N HIS A 542 16.56 -1.39 -19.90
CA HIS A 542 15.31 -1.80 -19.28
C HIS A 542 14.73 -0.50 -18.72
N PRO A 543 13.69 0.09 -19.34
CA PRO A 543 13.22 1.43 -18.99
C PRO A 543 12.68 1.49 -17.54
N ASP A 544 12.54 0.32 -16.92
CA ASP A 544 11.94 0.09 -15.61
C ASP A 544 12.98 -0.24 -14.52
N LEU A 545 14.27 -0.40 -14.84
CA LEU A 545 15.32 -0.65 -13.83
C LEU A 545 15.94 0.65 -13.32
N PRO A 546 16.29 0.73 -12.02
CA PRO A 546 16.98 1.88 -11.49
C PRO A 546 18.38 2.04 -12.05
N HIS A 547 18.99 3.20 -11.79
CA HIS A 547 20.42 3.37 -12.05
C HIS A 547 21.21 2.37 -11.19
N PRO A 548 22.15 1.61 -11.77
CA PRO A 548 22.99 0.72 -11.00
C PRO A 548 23.91 1.52 -10.06
N PRO A 549 24.42 0.90 -8.98
CA PRO A 549 25.44 1.51 -8.14
C PRO A 549 26.65 1.98 -8.97
N THR A 550 27.33 3.02 -8.49
CA THR A 550 28.47 3.60 -9.21
C THR A 550 29.55 2.53 -9.44
N GLY A 551 29.97 2.36 -10.69
CA GLY A 551 30.95 1.34 -11.08
C GLY A 551 30.35 0.02 -11.55
N TYR A 552 29.03 -0.15 -11.50
CA TYR A 552 28.34 -1.39 -11.87
C TYR A 552 27.31 -1.19 -12.99
N LYS A 553 26.81 -2.30 -13.54
CA LYS A 553 25.64 -2.38 -14.43
C LYS A 553 24.78 -3.60 -14.11
N PHE A 554 23.47 -3.48 -14.32
CA PHE A 554 22.55 -4.62 -14.22
C PHE A 554 22.74 -5.56 -15.41
N ARG A 555 22.87 -6.85 -15.13
CA ARG A 555 22.95 -7.92 -16.15
C ARG A 555 21.86 -8.95 -15.88
N SER A 556 21.03 -9.22 -16.88
CA SER A 556 20.09 -10.34 -16.83
C SER A 556 20.86 -11.66 -16.76
N ILE A 557 20.52 -12.53 -15.80
CA ILE A 557 21.16 -13.85 -15.66
C ILE A 557 20.33 -15.00 -16.24
N LEU A 558 19.13 -14.72 -16.75
CA LEU A 558 18.28 -15.72 -17.40
C LEU A 558 18.31 -15.55 -18.92
N ALA A 559 18.18 -16.68 -19.62
CA ALA A 559 17.94 -16.67 -21.05
C ALA A 559 16.60 -15.97 -21.38
N PRO A 560 16.46 -15.32 -22.55
CA PRO A 560 15.21 -14.70 -22.96
C PRO A 560 14.03 -15.67 -22.89
N GLY A 561 12.91 -15.24 -22.32
CA GLY A 561 11.69 -16.05 -22.19
C GLY A 561 11.60 -16.90 -20.93
N TYR A 562 12.58 -16.82 -20.01
CA TYR A 562 12.57 -17.52 -18.72
C TYR A 562 12.45 -16.54 -17.56
N GLU A 563 11.67 -16.93 -16.55
CA GLU A 563 11.51 -16.24 -15.26
C GLU A 563 11.76 -17.26 -14.14
N THR A 564 12.34 -16.85 -13.01
CA THR A 564 12.56 -17.72 -11.84
C THR A 564 11.64 -17.37 -10.69
N LEU A 565 11.54 -18.27 -9.73
CA LEU A 565 10.87 -18.06 -8.45
C LEU A 565 11.86 -17.62 -7.37
N ASP A 566 11.38 -16.77 -6.43
CA ASP A 566 12.03 -16.17 -5.24
C ASP A 566 12.54 -14.73 -5.40
N ALA A 567 12.19 -13.80 -4.47
CA ALA A 567 12.94 -12.56 -4.10
C ALA A 567 12.28 -11.52 -3.16
N THR A 568 13.13 -10.72 -2.45
CA THR A 568 12.78 -9.53 -1.62
C THR A 568 13.78 -8.33 -1.72
N ILE A 569 13.27 -7.11 -2.09
CA ILE A 569 13.55 -5.62 -1.88
C ILE A 569 14.80 -4.82 -2.41
N PRO A 570 14.70 -3.54 -2.90
CA PRO A 570 15.75 -2.83 -3.67
C PRO A 570 16.59 -1.73 -2.93
N VAL A 571 17.22 -0.86 -3.75
CA VAL A 571 18.35 0.09 -3.63
C VAL A 571 18.05 1.36 -2.78
N LEU A 572 18.94 1.78 -1.86
CA LEU A 572 18.64 2.75 -0.79
C LEU A 572 19.77 3.71 -0.33
N LEU A 573 21.03 3.51 -0.70
CA LEU A 573 22.18 4.31 -0.21
C LEU A 573 22.32 5.69 -0.88
N GLN A 574 21.52 6.00 -1.90
CA GLN A 574 21.43 7.36 -2.45
C GLN A 574 20.62 8.33 -1.55
N HIS A 575 20.01 7.83 -0.47
CA HIS A 575 19.22 8.63 0.46
C HIS A 575 20.07 9.73 1.14
N PRO A 576 19.60 11.00 1.23
CA PRO A 576 20.40 12.11 1.75
C PRO A 576 20.93 11.93 3.17
N LEU A 577 20.23 11.18 4.02
CA LEU A 577 20.68 10.88 5.38
C LEU A 577 21.65 9.69 5.46
N ILE A 578 21.66 8.80 4.47
CA ILE A 578 22.53 7.61 4.49
C ILE A 578 23.85 7.92 3.78
N ARG A 579 23.81 8.75 2.74
CA ARG A 579 24.95 9.10 1.90
C ARG A 579 26.15 9.68 2.67
N PRO A 580 26.01 10.58 3.67
CA PRO A 580 27.15 11.07 4.44
C PRO A 580 27.85 9.92 5.20
N TYR A 581 27.09 9.07 5.90
CA TYR A 581 27.64 7.92 6.60
C TYR A 581 28.36 6.96 5.63
N VAL A 582 27.77 6.68 4.46
CA VAL A 582 28.41 5.83 3.45
C VAL A 582 29.73 6.44 2.98
N ASN A 583 29.77 7.75 2.70
CA ASN A 583 30.98 8.44 2.25
C ASN A 583 32.10 8.41 3.29
N ASP A 584 31.77 8.50 4.57
CA ASP A 584 32.73 8.46 5.68
C ASP A 584 33.30 7.05 5.91
N ILE A 585 32.57 6.00 5.48
CA ILE A 585 32.96 4.58 5.63
C ILE A 585 33.85 4.09 4.48
N ILE A 586 33.68 4.64 3.27
CA ILE A 586 34.42 4.23 2.05
C ILE A 586 35.95 4.16 2.22
N PRO A 587 36.63 5.04 3.00
CA PRO A 587 38.07 4.98 3.16
C PRO A 587 38.60 3.81 4.03
N ASN A 588 37.75 3.12 4.81
CA ASN A 588 38.20 2.15 5.82
C ASN A 588 37.60 0.74 5.62
N GLN A 589 38.46 -0.21 5.24
CA GLN A 589 38.07 -1.58 4.88
C GLN A 589 37.50 -2.40 6.05
N GLU A 590 37.92 -2.14 7.29
CA GLU A 590 37.35 -2.80 8.48
C GLU A 590 35.93 -2.30 8.77
N VAL A 591 35.69 -1.00 8.57
CA VAL A 591 34.37 -0.38 8.77
C VAL A 591 33.39 -0.80 7.66
N ILE A 592 33.86 -1.03 6.43
CA ILE A 592 33.04 -1.60 5.34
C ILE A 592 32.47 -2.98 5.72
N GLN A 593 33.26 -3.83 6.37
CA GLN A 593 32.77 -5.13 6.83
C GLN A 593 31.76 -4.99 7.97
N ALA A 594 32.00 -4.10 8.92
CA ALA A 594 31.08 -3.80 10.02
C ALA A 594 29.73 -3.22 9.53
N SER A 595 29.75 -2.44 8.46
CA SER A 595 28.56 -1.84 7.83
C SER A 595 28.00 -2.66 6.67
N SER A 596 28.33 -3.95 6.58
CA SER A 596 27.93 -4.80 5.45
C SER A 596 26.42 -4.97 5.27
N HIS A 597 25.62 -4.69 6.30
CA HIS A 597 24.15 -4.60 6.21
C HIS A 597 23.68 -3.39 5.38
N LEU A 598 24.37 -2.25 5.45
CA LEU A 598 24.10 -1.07 4.62
C LEU A 598 24.48 -1.33 3.16
N TRP A 599 25.64 -1.94 2.92
CA TRP A 599 26.07 -2.28 1.57
C TRP A 599 25.18 -3.34 0.90
N ALA A 600 24.56 -4.20 1.71
CA ALA A 600 23.53 -5.10 1.21
C ALA A 600 22.30 -4.33 0.70
N LEU A 601 21.99 -3.13 1.22
CA LEU A 601 20.90 -2.27 0.72
C LEU A 601 21.10 -1.78 -0.73
N GLU A 602 22.33 -1.72 -1.27
CA GLU A 602 22.58 -1.46 -2.72
C GLU A 602 22.68 -2.75 -3.55
N GLY A 603 22.67 -3.92 -2.91
CA GLY A 603 22.96 -5.19 -3.57
C GLY A 603 24.46 -5.43 -3.82
N VAL A 604 25.35 -4.62 -3.20
CA VAL A 604 26.82 -4.81 -3.27
C VAL A 604 27.25 -6.00 -2.40
N TYR A 605 26.57 -6.21 -1.27
CA TYR A 605 26.71 -7.43 -0.46
C TYR A 605 25.47 -8.32 -0.61
N GLY A 606 25.63 -9.61 -0.30
CA GLY A 606 24.53 -10.58 -0.35
C GLY A 606 23.36 -10.17 0.56
N GLY A 607 22.13 -10.32 0.06
CA GLY A 607 20.93 -9.86 0.76
C GLY A 607 20.73 -10.45 2.14
N TYR A 608 21.25 -11.65 2.43
CA TYR A 608 21.23 -12.26 3.77
C TYR A 608 21.81 -11.37 4.88
N LYS A 609 22.68 -10.41 4.55
CA LYS A 609 23.25 -9.47 5.53
C LYS A 609 22.28 -8.38 6.02
N ASN A 610 21.12 -8.25 5.38
CA ASN A 610 20.11 -7.25 5.72
C ASN A 610 18.67 -7.81 5.61
N ALA A 611 18.53 -9.11 5.30
CA ALA A 611 17.25 -9.74 5.09
C ALA A 611 16.42 -9.81 6.38
N ILE A 612 15.15 -9.41 6.27
CA ILE A 612 14.11 -9.74 7.25
C ILE A 612 13.43 -11.03 6.80
N ASP A 613 13.21 -11.94 7.76
CA ASP A 613 12.62 -13.27 7.52
C ASP A 613 11.31 -13.45 8.32
N PRO A 614 10.23 -12.75 7.93
CA PRO A 614 8.97 -12.78 8.66
C PRO A 614 8.33 -14.18 8.64
N GLN A 615 8.10 -14.74 9.83
CA GLN A 615 7.55 -16.08 10.00
C GLN A 615 6.04 -16.09 10.29
N LYS A 616 5.46 -14.94 10.68
CA LYS A 616 4.09 -14.85 11.18
C LYS A 616 3.12 -14.28 10.13
N TYR A 617 2.41 -15.16 9.42
CA TYR A 617 1.36 -14.73 8.48
C TYR A 617 0.17 -14.08 9.22
N LYS A 618 -0.35 -12.97 8.68
CA LYS A 618 -1.57 -12.28 9.15
C LYS A 618 -2.53 -12.03 7.99
N GLY A 619 -3.81 -11.83 8.30
CA GLY A 619 -4.85 -11.64 7.27
C GLY A 619 -4.82 -10.26 6.61
N ASN A 620 -4.27 -9.24 7.26
CA ASN A 620 -4.12 -7.88 6.75
C ASN A 620 -3.09 -7.09 7.57
N ARG A 621 -2.73 -5.90 7.08
CA ARG A 621 -1.74 -5.01 7.70
C ARG A 621 -2.15 -4.50 9.08
N GLU A 622 -3.44 -4.22 9.29
CA GLU A 622 -3.97 -3.77 10.59
C GLU A 622 -3.74 -4.84 11.66
N LYS A 623 -4.01 -6.11 11.35
CA LYS A 623 -3.77 -7.23 12.26
C LYS A 623 -2.28 -7.44 12.55
N MET A 624 -1.38 -7.20 11.59
CA MET A 624 0.07 -7.21 11.86
C MET A 624 0.44 -6.17 12.92
N MET A 625 -0.15 -4.97 12.83
CA MET A 625 0.11 -3.87 13.76
C MET A 625 -0.44 -4.15 15.14
N THR A 626 -1.72 -4.55 15.23
CA THR A 626 -2.36 -4.90 16.51
C THR A 626 -1.60 -6.02 17.22
N ASP A 627 -1.24 -7.10 16.51
CA ASP A 627 -0.53 -8.22 17.13
C ASP A 627 0.89 -7.85 17.54
N ALA A 628 1.59 -7.02 16.77
CA ALA A 628 2.93 -6.56 17.14
C ALA A 628 2.92 -5.71 18.42
N ILE A 629 1.91 -4.85 18.56
CA ILE A 629 1.69 -4.05 19.77
C ILE A 629 1.35 -4.97 20.94
N ASP A 630 0.38 -5.86 20.78
CA ASP A 630 -0.06 -6.77 21.85
C ASP A 630 1.08 -7.69 22.30
N ASP A 631 1.86 -8.24 21.37
CA ASP A 631 3.05 -9.05 21.66
C ASP A 631 4.09 -8.22 22.44
N ALA A 632 4.29 -6.94 22.10
CA ALA A 632 5.28 -6.09 22.77
C ALA A 632 4.86 -5.77 24.21
N PHE A 633 3.58 -5.44 24.43
CA PHE A 633 3.05 -5.19 25.77
C PHE A 633 2.97 -6.46 26.62
N THR A 634 2.73 -7.61 26.00
CA THR A 634 2.76 -8.91 26.69
C THR A 634 4.19 -9.24 27.13
N ALA A 635 5.18 -9.15 26.23
CA ALA A 635 6.58 -9.35 26.55
C ALA A 635 7.07 -8.41 27.67
N LEU A 636 6.63 -7.15 27.64
CA LEU A 636 6.91 -6.19 28.70
C LEU A 636 6.32 -6.64 30.06
N ARG A 637 5.06 -7.07 30.08
CA ARG A 637 4.40 -7.56 31.31
C ARG A 637 5.08 -8.81 31.86
N ASP A 638 5.45 -9.74 30.98
CA ASP A 638 6.12 -10.98 31.36
C ASP A 638 7.51 -10.69 31.93
N HIS A 639 8.27 -9.78 31.32
CA HIS A 639 9.55 -9.30 31.84
C HIS A 639 9.42 -8.69 33.24
N ILE A 640 8.44 -7.80 33.45
CA ILE A 640 8.16 -7.18 34.76
C ILE A 640 7.85 -8.26 35.81
N THR A 641 6.97 -9.20 35.45
CA THR A 641 6.55 -10.28 36.36
C THR A 641 7.71 -11.18 36.74
N HIS A 642 8.50 -11.61 35.76
CA HIS A 642 9.67 -12.47 35.98
C HIS A 642 10.73 -11.79 36.86
N ARG A 643 11.02 -10.51 36.61
CA ARG A 643 12.03 -9.77 37.40
C ARG A 643 11.57 -9.52 38.84
N ARG A 644 10.28 -9.32 39.10
CA ARG A 644 9.74 -9.24 40.47
C ARG A 644 9.89 -10.55 41.22
N HIS A 645 9.58 -11.68 40.56
CA HIS A 645 9.82 -12.99 41.16
C HIS A 645 11.29 -13.21 41.56
N LEU A 646 12.25 -12.81 40.72
CA LEU A 646 13.68 -12.90 41.05
C LEU A 646 14.11 -11.97 42.20
N GLN A 647 13.39 -10.88 42.46
CA GLN A 647 13.66 -9.98 43.59
C GLN A 647 13.06 -10.49 44.90
N ASP A 648 11.97 -11.26 44.81
CA ASP A 648 11.25 -11.82 45.95
C ASP A 648 11.78 -13.21 46.38
N GLU A 649 12.65 -13.85 45.59
CA GLU A 649 13.35 -15.07 46.03
C GLU A 649 14.36 -14.71 47.14
N PRO A 650 14.24 -15.31 48.34
CA PRO A 650 15.21 -15.08 49.40
C PRO A 650 16.57 -15.58 48.92
N ALA A 651 17.61 -14.77 49.11
CA ALA A 651 18.97 -15.23 48.91
C ALA A 651 19.19 -16.46 49.81
N GLU A 652 19.29 -17.65 49.23
CA GLU A 652 19.79 -18.81 49.96
C GLU A 652 21.17 -18.41 50.49
N GLU A 653 21.27 -18.24 51.81
CA GLU A 653 22.54 -18.17 52.51
C GLU A 653 23.29 -19.46 52.14
N MET A 654 24.23 -19.35 51.21
CA MET A 654 25.29 -20.32 51.07
C MET A 654 26.07 -20.29 52.39
N ASP A 655 25.73 -21.20 53.29
CA ASP A 655 26.58 -21.60 54.41
C ASP A 655 27.95 -22.00 53.83
N VAL A 656 28.91 -21.08 53.95
CA VAL A 656 30.32 -21.36 53.71
C VAL A 656 30.91 -21.87 55.02
N ASP A 657 30.70 -23.15 55.29
CA ASP A 657 31.53 -23.90 56.23
C ASP A 657 32.75 -24.48 55.47
N ALA A 658 33.89 -23.78 55.58
CA ALA A 658 35.24 -24.36 55.53
C ALA A 658 36.31 -23.35 56.01
#